data_AF-A0A172UM25-F1
#
_entry.id   AF-A0A172UM25-F1
#
_cell.length_a   1.000
_cell.length_b   1.000
_cell.length_c   1.000
_cell.angle_alpha   90.00
_cell.angle_beta   90.00
_cell.angle_gamma   90.00
#
_symmetry.space_group_name_H-M   'P 1'
#
loop_
_entity.id
_entity.type
_entity.pdbx_description
1 polymer ?
#
loop_
_entity_poly.entity_id
_entity_poly.type
_entity_poly.pdbx_seq_one_letter_code
_entity_poly.pdbx_strand_id
1 'polypeptide(L)'
;MSGVNGADPFAAVADPVGYSPERTLAEEPDHPDPASAFPIEMVVHSLGAEPGDEIAAYLTEPSQWERLRTWGAQQGISIVAPNPVTEREGTRFEDLGALPAGVAVMLSPDLDGTSKAQVAEFIENAVLYGDISDPEAELAQRAKEIDARKRERSAQQQRLKKVSVPPHTPYSLAEIETRCGPEVADRARRMIAQHNTDTWNMGPAARKKRREERPYLVSAADLVGPLGVEPETIKALTAATATDISAAWAELADARTLHKSGGNAVQNPVSRRWRTLNDLDNLPGADWLVNQFLPASSLVHLIGMSQSLKSFIALDMALALASGTPFAGSPRFGVSEPVPVLYVVGEGVRGIAKRVRAWCKQRGIDRRQVMANLIVLEGAAQLGSQRDMDDVTAKVVETGAQLVVFDTQARCTVGLEENSATDQGRAVAQLDTLMRRTGAAVLVLHHTTKADPRNARGSVAWLNAVDVQLIALRDSPKAMEVTVEIGKMKDDAVKGPYQLTAVKVELPGGDDSLVIGPGPDPHAGEVDPDLPMEKWTGKGKAFVKPMYALAQEACIPGEGLTQTRLAEMANEVTGEERTHSGITRKVRRVCSKHTATEAVKLLVEHKKLVVAKRDPLGHVFYEPVDYRPSDPAAISALTGPAPAA
;
A
#
# COMPACT_ATOMS: atom_id res chain seq x y z
N MET A 1 57.03 10.66 -27.00
CA MET A 1 56.67 9.83 -28.18
C MET A 1 56.50 8.40 -27.70
N SER A 2 55.64 7.63 -28.40
CA SER A 2 55.18 6.26 -28.14
C SER A 2 54.12 6.08 -27.04
N GLY A 3 52.88 6.47 -27.37
CA GLY A 3 51.68 5.99 -26.71
C GLY A 3 51.45 4.51 -27.02
N VAL A 4 51.14 3.75 -25.99
CA VAL A 4 50.70 2.35 -26.09
C VAL A 4 49.27 2.38 -26.63
N ASN A 5 49.10 2.08 -27.91
CA ASN A 5 47.79 1.73 -28.46
C ASN A 5 47.35 0.42 -27.79
N GLY A 6 46.17 0.44 -27.16
CA GLY A 6 45.54 -0.76 -26.60
C GLY A 6 45.39 -1.81 -27.69
N ALA A 7 46.11 -2.92 -27.56
CA ALA A 7 45.97 -4.07 -28.42
C ALA A 7 44.56 -4.65 -28.26
N ASP A 8 43.92 -4.99 -29.38
CA ASP A 8 42.70 -5.78 -29.40
C ASP A 8 42.96 -7.11 -28.69
N PRO A 9 42.25 -7.45 -27.61
CA PRO A 9 42.44 -8.73 -26.90
C PRO A 9 42.11 -9.96 -27.76
N PHE A 10 41.57 -9.74 -28.97
CA PHE A 10 41.28 -10.76 -29.98
C PHE A 10 42.18 -10.67 -31.22
N ALA A 11 43.27 -9.89 -31.18
CA ALA A 11 44.29 -9.91 -32.22
C ALA A 11 45.10 -11.22 -32.10
N ALA A 12 44.82 -12.19 -32.97
CA ALA A 12 45.54 -13.45 -33.01
C ALA A 12 47.04 -13.22 -33.27
N VAL A 13 47.89 -13.80 -32.40
CA VAL A 13 49.32 -13.98 -32.65
C VAL A 13 49.46 -15.17 -33.57
N ALA A 14 49.98 -14.97 -34.78
CA ALA A 14 50.31 -16.05 -35.69
C ALA A 14 51.50 -16.84 -35.13
N ASP A 15 51.30 -18.12 -34.81
CA ASP A 15 52.38 -19.06 -34.55
C ASP A 15 52.23 -20.30 -35.46
N PRO A 16 53.32 -20.86 -36.03
CA PRO A 16 53.25 -21.75 -37.17
C PRO A 16 53.48 -23.22 -36.77
N VAL A 17 52.44 -23.98 -36.45
CA VAL A 17 52.56 -25.45 -36.41
C VAL A 17 51.24 -26.14 -36.83
N GLY A 18 51.25 -26.64 -38.07
CA GLY A 18 50.66 -27.92 -38.50
C GLY A 18 49.23 -28.27 -38.07
N TYR A 19 48.25 -27.88 -38.89
CA TYR A 19 47.09 -28.73 -39.14
C TYR A 19 46.68 -28.63 -40.63
N SER A 20 46.43 -29.77 -41.26
CA SER A 20 46.29 -29.93 -42.71
C SER A 20 45.04 -29.24 -43.27
N PRO A 21 45.11 -28.59 -44.45
CA PRO A 21 44.01 -27.85 -45.06
C PRO A 21 43.25 -28.71 -46.06
N GLU A 22 42.17 -29.36 -45.64
CA GLU A 22 41.22 -29.97 -46.59
C GLU A 22 39.78 -29.64 -46.20
N ARG A 23 39.41 -28.38 -46.44
CA ARG A 23 38.19 -28.00 -47.15
C ARG A 23 38.49 -26.69 -47.86
N THR A 24 39.06 -26.84 -49.05
CA THR A 24 39.12 -25.83 -50.09
C THR A 24 37.77 -25.13 -50.20
N LEU A 25 37.82 -23.80 -50.32
CA LEU A 25 36.77 -22.95 -50.89
C LEU A 25 36.12 -23.70 -52.05
N ALA A 26 34.94 -24.28 -51.81
CA ALA A 26 34.01 -24.48 -52.89
C ALA A 26 33.62 -23.07 -53.31
N GLU A 27 33.87 -22.73 -54.57
CA GLU A 27 33.42 -21.51 -55.22
C GLU A 27 31.96 -21.27 -54.82
N GLU A 28 31.74 -20.34 -53.88
CA GLU A 28 30.41 -19.79 -53.65
C GLU A 28 30.04 -19.04 -54.94
N PRO A 29 28.84 -19.26 -55.49
CA PRO A 29 28.44 -18.54 -56.69
C PRO A 29 28.52 -17.03 -56.43
N ASP A 30 28.93 -16.27 -57.44
CA ASP A 30 29.13 -14.81 -57.46
C ASP A 30 27.91 -13.97 -57.00
N HIS A 31 26.81 -14.62 -56.64
CA HIS A 31 25.72 -14.06 -55.86
C HIS A 31 25.27 -15.08 -54.81
N PRO A 32 25.24 -14.72 -53.51
CA PRO A 32 24.60 -15.57 -52.53
C PRO A 32 23.13 -15.70 -52.94
N ASP A 33 22.64 -16.94 -53.10
CA ASP A 33 21.22 -17.18 -53.35
C ASP A 33 20.41 -16.46 -52.24
N PRO A 34 19.65 -15.39 -52.57
CA PRO A 34 18.91 -14.63 -51.58
C PRO A 34 17.88 -15.49 -50.83
N ALA A 35 17.59 -16.71 -51.32
CA ALA A 35 16.74 -17.69 -50.65
C ALA A 35 17.37 -18.36 -49.41
N SER A 36 18.61 -18.03 -49.03
CA SER A 36 19.34 -18.61 -47.89
C SER A 36 19.82 -17.60 -46.85
N ALA A 37 19.44 -16.32 -46.98
CA ALA A 37 19.80 -15.29 -46.01
C ALA A 37 18.96 -15.43 -44.72
N PHE A 38 19.63 -15.47 -43.58
CA PHE A 38 19.00 -15.53 -42.27
C PHE A 38 18.76 -14.09 -41.80
N PRO A 39 17.52 -13.70 -41.47
CA PRO A 39 17.27 -12.43 -40.78
C PRO A 39 18.12 -12.37 -39.52
N ILE A 40 18.65 -11.19 -39.23
CA ILE A 40 19.49 -11.01 -38.05
C ILE A 40 18.73 -11.38 -36.79
N GLU A 41 17.41 -11.14 -36.75
CA GLU A 41 16.51 -11.49 -35.67
C GLU A 41 16.49 -12.99 -35.40
N MET A 42 16.64 -13.83 -36.42
CA MET A 42 16.70 -15.28 -36.27
C MET A 42 18.05 -15.73 -35.71
N VAL A 43 19.16 -15.13 -36.17
CA VAL A 43 20.51 -15.38 -35.63
C VAL A 43 20.61 -14.93 -34.18
N VAL A 44 20.12 -13.73 -33.91
CA VAL A 44 19.98 -13.12 -32.59
C VAL A 44 19.07 -13.96 -31.71
N HIS A 45 17.93 -14.44 -32.22
CA HIS A 45 17.03 -15.37 -31.53
C HIS A 45 17.77 -16.64 -31.12
N SER A 46 18.43 -17.30 -32.07
CA SER A 46 19.17 -18.55 -31.90
C SER A 46 20.35 -18.41 -30.92
N LEU A 47 21.09 -17.31 -30.99
CA LEU A 47 22.18 -17.00 -30.05
C LEU A 47 21.70 -16.67 -28.63
N GLY A 48 20.42 -16.39 -28.46
CA GLY A 48 19.93 -15.82 -27.21
C GLY A 48 20.40 -14.37 -26.99
N ALA A 49 20.75 -13.63 -28.04
CA ALA A 49 21.11 -12.21 -28.02
C ALA A 49 19.90 -11.31 -28.36
N GLU A 50 19.95 -10.01 -28.13
CA GLU A 50 19.02 -9.01 -28.70
C GLU A 50 19.69 -8.26 -29.87
N PRO A 51 18.91 -7.67 -30.81
CA PRO A 51 19.51 -6.90 -31.89
C PRO A 51 20.41 -5.77 -31.35
N GLY A 52 20.07 -5.17 -30.21
CA GLY A 52 20.87 -4.12 -29.60
C GLY A 52 22.19 -4.57 -28.95
N ASP A 53 22.48 -5.87 -28.85
CA ASP A 53 23.66 -6.35 -28.11
C ASP A 53 24.96 -6.23 -28.91
N GLU A 54 26.07 -5.91 -28.24
CA GLU A 54 27.39 -5.91 -28.87
C GLU A 54 27.80 -7.32 -29.27
N ILE A 55 28.10 -7.51 -30.55
CA ILE A 55 28.40 -8.82 -31.14
C ILE A 55 29.62 -9.46 -30.47
N ALA A 56 30.58 -8.63 -30.05
CA ALA A 56 31.81 -9.06 -29.39
C ALA A 56 31.55 -9.92 -28.14
N ALA A 57 30.44 -9.70 -27.43
CA ALA A 57 30.09 -10.46 -26.24
C ALA A 57 29.63 -11.90 -26.55
N TYR A 58 29.32 -12.20 -27.81
CA TYR A 58 28.73 -13.46 -28.26
C TYR A 58 29.66 -14.26 -29.18
N LEU A 59 30.82 -13.70 -29.55
CA LEU A 59 31.81 -14.45 -30.30
C LEU A 59 32.75 -15.16 -29.33
N THR A 60 32.70 -16.48 -29.36
CA THR A 60 33.42 -17.35 -28.43
C THR A 60 34.77 -17.80 -28.96
N GLU A 61 34.97 -17.80 -30.28
CA GLU A 61 36.22 -18.18 -30.93
C GLU A 61 36.83 -17.02 -31.75
N PRO A 62 38.16 -16.85 -31.75
CA PRO A 62 38.84 -15.84 -32.57
C PRO A 62 38.53 -15.96 -34.07
N SER A 63 38.30 -17.18 -34.55
CA SER A 63 37.92 -17.51 -35.92
C SER A 63 36.58 -16.89 -36.34
N GLN A 64 35.62 -16.78 -35.42
CA GLN A 64 34.31 -16.16 -35.66
C GLN A 64 34.47 -14.67 -35.91
N TRP A 65 35.33 -14.04 -35.11
CA TRP A 65 35.59 -12.60 -35.16
C TRP A 65 36.31 -12.18 -36.46
N GLU A 66 37.30 -12.96 -36.91
CA GLU A 66 38.01 -12.72 -38.18
C GLU A 66 37.09 -12.89 -39.40
N ARG A 67 36.30 -13.98 -39.43
CA ARG A 67 35.35 -14.25 -40.53
C ARG A 67 34.26 -13.20 -40.60
N LEU A 68 33.72 -12.78 -39.46
CA LEU A 68 32.70 -11.74 -39.41
C LEU A 68 33.25 -10.39 -39.87
N ARG A 69 34.47 -10.00 -39.42
CA ARG A 69 35.15 -8.79 -39.92
C ARG A 69 35.40 -8.83 -41.42
N THR A 70 35.79 -9.99 -41.95
CA THR A 70 36.03 -10.18 -43.38
C THR A 70 34.75 -9.99 -44.20
N TRP A 71 33.65 -10.61 -43.78
CA TRP A 71 32.34 -10.41 -44.40
C TRP A 71 31.86 -8.95 -44.26
N GLY A 72 31.99 -8.35 -43.07
CA GLY A 72 31.60 -6.97 -42.82
C GLY A 72 32.36 -6.00 -43.73
N ALA A 73 33.68 -6.20 -43.90
CA ALA A 73 34.49 -5.39 -44.81
C ALA A 73 34.01 -5.50 -46.27
N GLN A 74 33.59 -6.68 -46.73
CA GLN A 74 33.02 -6.88 -48.06
C GLN A 74 31.66 -6.15 -48.23
N GLN A 75 30.90 -5.98 -47.14
CA GLN A 75 29.63 -5.25 -47.12
C GLN A 75 29.77 -3.76 -46.74
N GLY A 76 30.99 -3.26 -46.55
CA GLY A 76 31.24 -1.88 -46.12
C GLY A 76 30.88 -1.58 -44.65
N ILE A 77 30.67 -2.62 -43.82
CA ILE A 77 30.34 -2.53 -42.40
C ILE A 77 31.61 -2.68 -41.56
N SER A 78 31.97 -1.65 -40.78
CA SER A 78 33.11 -1.71 -39.86
C SER A 78 32.72 -2.40 -38.55
N ILE A 79 33.25 -3.61 -38.34
CA ILE A 79 33.00 -4.40 -37.14
C ILE A 79 34.14 -4.19 -36.14
N VAL A 80 33.81 -3.66 -34.96
CA VAL A 80 34.76 -3.25 -33.93
C VAL A 80 34.36 -3.78 -32.56
N ALA A 81 35.38 -4.13 -31.76
CA ALA A 81 35.19 -4.51 -30.37
C ALA A 81 35.03 -3.25 -29.49
N PRO A 82 34.27 -3.35 -28.40
CA PRO A 82 34.18 -2.26 -27.43
C PRO A 82 35.55 -1.95 -26.82
N ASN A 83 35.81 -0.68 -26.54
CA ASN A 83 37.00 -0.24 -25.82
C ASN A 83 36.65 0.80 -24.74
N PRO A 84 36.68 0.41 -23.46
CA PRO A 84 36.32 1.28 -22.34
C PRO A 84 37.36 2.37 -22.08
N VAL A 85 38.62 2.19 -22.49
CA VAL A 85 39.69 3.20 -22.32
C VAL A 85 39.51 4.36 -23.29
N THR A 86 39.02 4.09 -24.50
CA THR A 86 38.76 5.10 -25.53
C THR A 86 37.29 5.50 -25.62
N GLU A 87 36.45 5.03 -24.69
CA GLU A 87 34.98 5.23 -24.67
C GLU A 87 34.31 4.88 -26.01
N ARG A 88 34.83 3.85 -26.70
CA ARG A 88 34.32 3.41 -28.00
C ARG A 88 33.38 2.23 -27.81
N GLU A 89 32.12 2.37 -28.22
CA GLU A 89 31.16 1.27 -28.25
C GLU A 89 31.55 0.21 -29.32
N GLY A 90 31.21 -1.04 -29.05
CA GLY A 90 31.36 -2.15 -29.99
C GLY A 90 30.23 -2.20 -31.02
N THR A 91 30.44 -2.94 -32.11
CA THR A 91 29.39 -3.18 -33.12
C THR A 91 28.30 -4.09 -32.54
N ARG A 92 27.03 -3.75 -32.79
CA ARG A 92 25.85 -4.46 -32.27
C ARG A 92 25.19 -5.34 -33.34
N PHE A 93 24.43 -6.36 -32.96
CA PHE A 93 23.83 -7.28 -33.92
C PHE A 93 22.89 -6.59 -34.92
N GLU A 94 22.10 -5.62 -34.46
CA GLU A 94 21.20 -4.79 -35.27
C GLU A 94 21.96 -4.10 -36.39
N ASP A 95 23.27 -3.87 -36.22
CA ASP A 95 24.11 -3.23 -37.22
C ASP A 95 24.43 -4.11 -38.42
N LEU A 96 24.17 -5.43 -38.36
CA LEU A 96 24.62 -6.43 -39.33
C LEU A 96 23.59 -6.84 -40.39
N GLY A 97 22.30 -6.49 -40.28
CA GLY A 97 21.30 -6.86 -41.29
C GLY A 97 21.25 -8.37 -41.61
N ALA A 98 20.66 -8.76 -42.74
CA ALA A 98 20.53 -10.16 -43.11
C ALA A 98 21.91 -10.81 -43.37
N LEU A 99 22.13 -12.01 -42.81
CA LEU A 99 23.40 -12.72 -42.90
C LEU A 99 23.31 -13.90 -43.87
N PRO A 100 24.35 -14.16 -44.69
CA PRO A 100 24.45 -15.38 -45.48
C PRO A 100 24.44 -16.62 -44.58
N ALA A 101 23.89 -17.74 -45.07
CA ALA A 101 23.81 -19.00 -44.32
C ALA A 101 25.14 -19.41 -43.66
N GLY A 102 26.27 -19.32 -44.38
CA GLY A 102 27.58 -19.68 -43.85
C GLY A 102 28.06 -18.80 -42.69
N VAL A 103 27.62 -17.53 -42.64
CA VAL A 103 27.93 -16.60 -41.54
C VAL A 103 26.93 -16.82 -40.39
N ALA A 104 25.65 -17.00 -40.70
CA ALA A 104 24.59 -17.26 -39.72
C ALA A 104 24.82 -18.56 -38.94
N VAL A 105 25.16 -19.66 -39.63
CA VAL A 105 25.49 -20.96 -39.01
C VAL A 105 26.81 -20.91 -38.23
N MET A 106 27.78 -20.12 -38.70
CA MET A 106 29.04 -19.91 -37.95
C MET A 106 28.80 -19.18 -36.63
N LEU A 107 27.94 -18.16 -36.65
CA LEU A 107 27.55 -17.45 -35.44
C LEU A 107 26.68 -18.33 -34.55
N SER A 108 25.71 -19.04 -35.15
CA SER A 108 24.78 -19.91 -34.45
C SER A 108 24.66 -21.27 -35.15
N PRO A 109 25.41 -22.28 -34.67
CA PRO A 109 25.39 -23.62 -35.27
C PRO A 109 24.01 -24.29 -35.27
N ASP A 110 23.11 -23.89 -34.37
CA ASP A 110 21.74 -24.39 -34.27
C ASP A 110 20.88 -24.04 -35.50
N LEU A 111 21.35 -23.12 -36.34
CA LEU A 111 20.71 -22.77 -37.60
C LEU A 111 21.10 -23.71 -38.75
N ASP A 112 22.06 -24.62 -38.54
CA ASP A 112 22.47 -25.59 -39.55
C ASP A 112 21.31 -26.52 -39.93
N GLY A 113 21.05 -26.64 -41.23
CA GLY A 113 19.91 -27.40 -41.75
C GLY A 113 18.53 -26.71 -41.63
N THR A 114 18.46 -25.44 -41.21
CA THR A 114 17.19 -24.69 -41.21
C THR A 114 16.67 -24.51 -42.64
N SER A 115 15.44 -24.99 -42.89
CA SER A 115 14.82 -24.92 -44.21
C SER A 115 14.22 -23.54 -44.51
N LYS A 116 14.08 -23.21 -45.79
CA LYS A 116 13.42 -21.96 -46.24
C LYS A 116 12.02 -21.78 -45.66
N ALA A 117 11.28 -22.86 -45.45
CA ALA A 117 9.94 -22.84 -44.84
C ALA A 117 10.00 -22.42 -43.37
N GLN A 118 11.01 -22.88 -42.61
CA GLN A 118 11.21 -22.50 -41.22
C GLN A 118 11.69 -21.06 -41.07
N VAL A 119 12.49 -20.57 -42.02
CA VAL A 119 12.85 -19.15 -42.08
C VAL A 119 11.62 -18.27 -42.31
N ALA A 120 10.75 -18.66 -43.25
CA ALA A 120 9.50 -17.96 -43.51
C ALA A 120 8.54 -18.01 -42.30
N GLU A 121 8.39 -19.18 -41.68
CA GLU A 121 7.57 -19.38 -40.49
C GLU A 121 8.09 -18.55 -39.29
N PHE A 122 9.41 -18.40 -39.14
CA PHE A 122 9.99 -17.55 -38.11
C PHE A 122 9.64 -16.07 -38.33
N ILE A 123 9.70 -15.61 -39.58
CA ILE A 123 9.32 -14.25 -39.95
C ILE A 123 7.82 -14.01 -39.67
N GLU A 124 6.96 -14.99 -39.95
CA GLU A 124 5.51 -14.92 -39.70
C GLU A 124 5.14 -14.93 -38.20
N ASN A 125 5.88 -15.68 -37.36
CA ASN A 125 5.53 -15.89 -35.95
C ASN A 125 6.19 -14.92 -34.94
N ALA A 126 7.10 -14.04 -35.36
CA ALA A 126 7.71 -13.04 -34.49
C ALA A 126 6.76 -11.84 -34.23
N VAL A 127 5.72 -12.07 -33.42
CA VAL A 127 4.57 -11.17 -33.18
C VAL A 127 4.96 -9.81 -32.53
N LEU A 128 5.12 -8.77 -33.35
CA LEU A 128 4.72 -7.36 -33.07
C LEU A 128 4.75 -6.43 -34.31
N TYR A 129 4.87 -6.96 -35.52
CA TYR A 129 4.76 -6.20 -36.75
C TYR A 129 3.74 -6.88 -37.66
N GLY A 130 2.75 -6.12 -38.12
CA GLY A 130 1.60 -6.63 -38.82
C GLY A 130 1.96 -7.31 -40.14
N ASP A 131 1.07 -8.21 -40.58
CA ASP A 131 0.96 -8.82 -41.91
C ASP A 131 2.08 -8.41 -42.90
N ILE A 132 3.21 -9.12 -42.86
CA ILE A 132 4.35 -8.83 -43.72
C ILE A 132 4.07 -9.47 -45.07
N SER A 133 3.35 -8.75 -45.92
CA SER A 133 3.12 -9.14 -47.31
C SER A 133 4.42 -9.16 -48.14
N ASP A 134 5.48 -8.49 -47.68
CA ASP A 134 6.76 -8.33 -48.38
C ASP A 134 7.97 -8.23 -47.40
N PRO A 135 8.69 -9.34 -47.16
CA PRO A 135 9.84 -9.39 -46.27
C PRO A 135 11.03 -8.51 -46.68
N GLU A 136 11.24 -8.24 -47.98
CA GLU A 136 12.35 -7.40 -48.45
C GLU A 136 12.12 -5.93 -48.11
N ALA A 137 10.87 -5.47 -48.26
CA ALA A 137 10.48 -4.12 -47.90
C ALA A 137 10.59 -3.86 -46.38
N GLU A 138 10.20 -4.83 -45.56
CA GLU A 138 10.32 -4.77 -44.10
C GLU A 138 11.80 -4.75 -43.66
N LEU A 139 12.65 -5.61 -44.24
CA LEU A 139 14.10 -5.59 -44.00
C LEU A 139 14.72 -4.24 -44.37
N ALA A 140 14.33 -3.65 -45.51
CA ALA A 140 14.80 -2.34 -45.93
C ALA A 140 14.31 -1.21 -45.00
N GLN A 141 13.09 -1.32 -44.47
CA GLN A 141 12.57 -0.37 -43.47
C GLN A 141 13.33 -0.49 -42.16
N ARG A 142 13.56 -1.71 -41.66
CA ARG A 142 14.36 -1.96 -40.45
C ARG A 142 15.79 -1.45 -40.59
N ALA A 143 16.43 -1.68 -41.73
CA ALA A 143 17.77 -1.14 -42.02
C ALA A 143 17.79 0.40 -41.94
N LYS A 144 16.75 1.08 -42.46
CA LYS A 144 16.61 2.55 -42.32
C LYS A 144 16.40 2.99 -40.87
N GLU A 145 15.60 2.25 -40.10
CA GLU A 145 15.37 2.54 -38.67
C GLU A 145 16.64 2.34 -37.84
N ILE A 146 17.42 1.28 -38.12
CA ILE A 146 18.73 1.02 -37.53
C ILE A 146 19.70 2.16 -37.84
N ASP A 147 19.79 2.57 -39.11
CA ASP A 147 20.64 3.69 -39.51
C ASP A 147 20.22 5.01 -38.87
N ALA A 148 18.91 5.25 -38.71
CA ALA A 148 18.40 6.40 -37.99
C ALA A 148 18.81 6.38 -36.51
N ARG A 149 18.68 5.23 -35.83
CA ARG A 149 19.11 5.05 -34.42
C ARG A 149 20.62 5.24 -34.26
N LYS A 150 21.45 4.71 -35.18
CA LYS A 150 22.91 4.91 -35.19
C LYS A 150 23.28 6.38 -35.28
N ARG A 151 22.63 7.12 -36.19
CA ARG A 151 22.85 8.57 -36.35
C ARG A 151 22.43 9.32 -35.10
N GLU A 152 21.31 8.95 -34.51
CA GLU A 152 20.80 9.58 -33.28
C GLU A 152 21.75 9.36 -32.09
N ARG A 153 22.19 8.12 -31.85
CA ARG A 153 23.19 7.80 -30.79
C ARG A 153 24.49 8.55 -31.01
N SER A 154 24.99 8.58 -32.24
CA SER A 154 26.21 9.32 -32.59
C SER A 154 26.06 10.83 -32.31
N ALA A 155 24.89 11.40 -32.62
CA ALA A 155 24.57 12.79 -32.32
C ALA A 155 24.47 13.06 -30.80
N GLN A 156 23.85 12.15 -30.04
CA GLN A 156 23.76 12.23 -28.58
C GLN A 156 25.15 12.19 -27.93
N GLN A 157 26.00 11.24 -28.31
CA GLN A 157 27.39 11.16 -27.84
C GLN A 157 28.18 12.42 -28.19
N GLN A 158 28.01 12.95 -29.40
CA GLN A 158 28.67 14.20 -29.81
C GLN A 158 28.21 15.40 -28.97
N ARG A 159 26.92 15.47 -28.60
CA ARG A 159 26.36 16.52 -27.73
C ARG A 159 26.93 16.43 -26.31
N LEU A 160 27.04 15.23 -25.74
CA LEU A 160 27.61 15.00 -24.40
C LEU A 160 29.13 15.23 -24.36
N LYS A 161 29.85 14.85 -25.42
CA LYS A 161 31.28 15.10 -25.55
C LYS A 161 31.63 16.58 -25.50
N LYS A 162 30.78 17.46 -26.06
CA LYS A 162 30.97 18.93 -25.99
C LYS A 162 30.97 19.48 -24.56
N VAL A 163 30.22 18.84 -23.67
CA VAL A 163 30.12 19.24 -22.25
C VAL A 163 30.99 18.40 -21.32
N SER A 164 31.78 17.48 -21.87
CA SER A 164 32.68 16.56 -21.13
C SER A 164 31.95 15.67 -20.12
N VAL A 165 30.73 15.21 -20.45
CA VAL A 165 29.96 14.27 -19.63
C VAL A 165 30.01 12.88 -20.29
N PRO A 166 30.50 11.84 -19.59
CA PRO A 166 30.46 10.48 -20.12
C PRO A 166 29.02 9.98 -20.30
N PRO A 167 28.67 9.30 -21.42
CA PRO A 167 27.30 8.83 -21.69
C PRO A 167 26.68 7.94 -20.62
N HIS A 168 27.50 7.14 -19.92
CA HIS A 168 27.05 6.18 -18.91
C HIS A 168 26.98 6.74 -17.49
N THR A 169 27.21 8.04 -17.30
CA THR A 169 27.16 8.67 -15.97
C THR A 169 25.76 8.49 -15.38
N PRO A 170 25.62 7.84 -14.20
CA PRO A 170 24.32 7.58 -13.59
C PRO A 170 23.85 8.77 -12.74
N TYR A 171 22.56 9.09 -12.82
CA TYR A 171 21.89 10.11 -12.02
C TYR A 171 20.68 9.53 -11.30
N SER A 172 20.47 9.95 -10.05
CA SER A 172 19.30 9.55 -9.28
C SER A 172 18.05 10.29 -9.76
N LEU A 173 16.90 9.66 -9.65
CA LEU A 173 15.62 10.29 -10.01
C LEU A 173 15.32 11.52 -9.15
N ALA A 174 15.79 11.53 -7.89
CA ALA A 174 15.65 12.69 -7.00
C ALA A 174 16.48 13.89 -7.47
N GLU A 175 17.71 13.69 -7.94
CA GLU A 175 18.54 14.75 -8.51
C GLU A 175 17.91 15.30 -9.80
N ILE A 176 17.39 14.41 -10.65
CA ILE A 176 16.70 14.79 -11.90
C ILE A 176 15.43 15.57 -11.60
N GLU A 177 14.62 15.14 -10.63
CA GLU A 177 13.43 15.87 -10.21
C GLU A 177 13.77 17.27 -9.69
N THR A 178 14.83 17.36 -8.89
CA THR A 178 15.30 18.63 -8.31
C THR A 178 15.83 19.60 -9.37
N ARG A 179 16.57 19.10 -10.37
CA ARG A 179 17.34 19.94 -11.32
C ARG A 179 16.70 20.06 -12.70
N CYS A 180 15.95 19.06 -13.13
CA CYS A 180 15.29 19.00 -14.44
C CYS A 180 13.76 19.06 -14.34
N GLY A 181 13.20 18.94 -13.13
CA GLY A 181 11.77 19.05 -12.86
C GLY A 181 11.04 17.69 -12.81
N PRO A 182 9.86 17.66 -12.16
CA PRO A 182 9.11 16.43 -11.90
C PRO A 182 8.62 15.74 -13.18
N GLU A 183 8.29 16.48 -14.23
CA GLU A 183 7.84 15.91 -15.50
C GLU A 183 8.94 15.06 -16.18
N VAL A 184 10.20 15.52 -16.11
CA VAL A 184 11.34 14.80 -16.67
C VAL A 184 11.63 13.54 -15.85
N ALA A 185 11.61 13.66 -14.52
CA ALA A 185 11.80 12.53 -13.61
C ALA A 185 10.69 11.46 -13.79
N ASP A 186 9.44 11.87 -13.98
CA ASP A 186 8.32 10.97 -14.22
C ASP A 186 8.43 10.23 -15.56
N ARG A 187 8.86 10.92 -16.62
CA ARG A 187 9.15 10.27 -17.91
C ARG A 187 10.27 9.25 -17.78
N ALA A 188 11.32 9.60 -17.03
CA ALA A 188 12.43 8.69 -16.76
C ALA A 188 11.99 7.46 -15.96
N ARG A 189 11.18 7.64 -14.91
CA ARG A 189 10.58 6.54 -14.13
C ARG A 189 9.77 5.60 -15.01
N ARG A 190 8.88 6.13 -15.86
CA ARG A 190 8.06 5.31 -16.78
C ARG A 190 8.93 4.55 -17.77
N MET A 191 9.95 5.18 -18.33
CA MET A 191 10.88 4.55 -19.26
C MET A 191 11.61 3.36 -18.61
N ILE A 192 12.12 3.53 -17.38
CA ILE A 192 12.79 2.45 -16.63
C ILE A 192 11.80 1.34 -16.26
N ALA A 193 10.62 1.69 -15.75
CA ALA A 193 9.59 0.73 -15.35
C ALA A 193 9.10 -0.12 -16.53
N GLN A 194 8.91 0.51 -17.70
CA GLN A 194 8.54 -0.20 -18.94
C GLN A 194 9.66 -1.16 -19.35
N HIS A 195 10.91 -0.69 -19.40
CA HIS A 195 12.06 -1.53 -19.73
C HIS A 195 12.17 -2.77 -18.82
N ASN A 196 12.02 -2.58 -17.51
CA ASN A 196 12.07 -3.66 -16.54
C ASN A 196 10.87 -4.62 -16.69
N THR A 197 9.68 -4.09 -16.93
CA THR A 197 8.47 -4.90 -17.19
C THR A 197 8.63 -5.76 -18.44
N ASP A 198 9.11 -5.19 -19.54
CA ASP A 198 9.41 -5.91 -20.77
C ASP A 198 10.43 -7.02 -20.51
N THR A 199 11.52 -6.69 -19.79
CA THR A 199 12.57 -7.64 -19.41
C THR A 199 12.03 -8.80 -18.58
N TRP A 200 11.11 -8.53 -17.67
CA TRP A 200 10.55 -9.56 -16.79
C TRP A 200 9.50 -10.45 -17.46
N ASN A 201 8.78 -9.92 -18.46
CA ASN A 201 7.81 -10.65 -19.27
C ASN A 201 8.46 -11.58 -20.31
N MET A 202 9.78 -11.51 -20.49
CA MET A 202 10.52 -12.44 -21.35
C MET A 202 10.57 -13.86 -20.75
N GLY A 203 10.54 -14.88 -21.61
CA GLY A 203 10.59 -16.29 -21.20
C GLY A 203 11.88 -16.69 -20.45
N PRO A 204 11.91 -17.84 -19.73
CA PRO A 204 13.04 -18.22 -18.86
C PRO A 204 14.40 -18.33 -19.57
N ALA A 205 14.39 -18.76 -20.84
CA ALA A 205 15.58 -18.85 -21.67
C ALA A 205 16.11 -17.46 -22.10
N ALA A 206 15.20 -16.50 -22.33
CA ALA A 206 15.53 -15.11 -22.64
C ALA A 206 16.03 -14.37 -21.39
N ARG A 207 15.37 -14.52 -20.23
CA ARG A 207 15.74 -13.87 -18.97
C ARG A 207 17.15 -14.22 -18.45
N LYS A 208 17.68 -15.40 -18.82
CA LYS A 208 19.01 -15.87 -18.39
C LYS A 208 20.17 -15.24 -19.19
N LYS A 209 19.89 -14.55 -20.30
CA LYS A 209 20.91 -14.06 -21.24
C LYS A 209 20.66 -12.66 -21.88
N ARG A 210 19.49 -12.01 -21.68
CA ARG A 210 19.02 -10.93 -22.60
C ARG A 210 18.70 -9.53 -22.08
N ARG A 211 18.92 -9.16 -20.82
CA ARG A 211 18.86 -7.75 -20.38
C ARG A 211 19.27 -7.64 -18.92
N GLU A 212 20.21 -6.75 -18.64
CA GLU A 212 20.42 -6.31 -17.27
C GLU A 212 19.23 -5.42 -16.88
N GLU A 213 18.58 -5.80 -15.78
CA GLU A 213 17.54 -4.96 -15.23
C GLU A 213 18.11 -3.60 -14.87
N ARG A 214 17.37 -2.54 -15.20
CA ARG A 214 17.82 -1.18 -14.92
C ARG A 214 17.48 -0.85 -13.47
N PRO A 215 18.48 -0.57 -12.61
CA PRO A 215 18.18 0.11 -11.36
C PRO A 215 17.50 1.44 -11.70
N TYR A 216 16.74 2.01 -10.76
CA TYR A 216 16.02 3.28 -10.93
C TYR A 216 16.97 4.50 -10.98
N LEU A 217 17.95 4.44 -11.88
CA LEU A 217 18.97 5.43 -12.22
C LEU A 217 18.89 5.71 -13.72
N VAL A 218 19.21 6.95 -14.12
CA VAL A 218 19.14 7.41 -15.50
C VAL A 218 20.52 7.76 -15.98
N SER A 219 20.91 7.32 -17.18
CA SER A 219 22.20 7.67 -17.76
C SER A 219 22.19 9.05 -18.41
N ALA A 220 23.37 9.68 -18.56
CA ALA A 220 23.51 10.93 -19.33
C ALA A 220 22.99 10.78 -20.78
N ALA A 221 23.17 9.61 -21.39
CA ALA A 221 22.65 9.28 -22.72
C ALA A 221 21.11 9.29 -22.76
N ASP A 222 20.46 8.69 -21.76
CA ASP A 222 19.00 8.69 -21.64
C ASP A 222 18.47 10.13 -21.42
N LEU A 223 19.20 10.95 -20.66
CA LEU A 223 18.83 12.35 -20.40
C LEU A 223 18.87 13.18 -21.69
N VAL A 224 19.97 13.13 -22.45
CA VAL A 224 20.16 13.97 -23.64
C VAL A 224 19.32 13.51 -24.85
N GLY A 225 19.02 12.22 -24.91
CA GLY A 225 18.28 11.58 -25.98
C GLY A 225 16.78 11.52 -25.68
N PRO A 226 16.27 10.37 -25.22
CA PRO A 226 14.83 10.14 -25.05
C PRO A 226 14.13 11.11 -24.09
N LEU A 227 14.85 11.69 -23.13
CA LEU A 227 14.28 12.65 -22.17
C LEU A 227 14.46 14.12 -22.59
N GLY A 228 15.24 14.40 -23.64
CA GLY A 228 15.38 15.73 -24.24
C GLY A 228 15.97 16.80 -23.32
N VAL A 229 16.83 16.43 -22.37
CA VAL A 229 17.50 17.36 -21.45
C VAL A 229 18.71 17.98 -22.13
N GLU A 230 18.89 19.30 -21.97
CA GLU A 230 20.01 20.01 -22.57
C GLU A 230 21.37 19.60 -21.95
N PRO A 231 22.43 19.42 -22.75
CA PRO A 231 23.73 18.94 -22.26
C PRO A 231 24.33 19.79 -21.12
N GLU A 232 24.14 21.10 -21.14
CA GLU A 232 24.64 21.98 -20.06
C GLU A 232 23.88 21.77 -18.75
N THR A 233 22.59 21.44 -18.81
CA THR A 233 21.81 21.06 -17.64
C THR A 233 22.31 19.73 -17.06
N ILE A 234 22.62 18.76 -17.92
CA ILE A 234 23.17 17.45 -17.52
C ILE A 234 24.53 17.62 -16.83
N LYS A 235 25.40 18.49 -17.36
CA LYS A 235 26.71 18.81 -16.77
C LYS A 235 26.60 19.37 -15.35
N ALA A 236 25.53 20.09 -15.04
CA ALA A 236 25.29 20.67 -13.73
C ALA A 236 24.71 19.68 -12.70
N LEU A 237 24.32 18.47 -13.12
CA LEU A 237 23.81 17.44 -12.23
C LEU A 237 24.92 16.78 -11.42
N THR A 238 24.58 16.36 -10.22
CA THR A 238 25.45 15.56 -9.37
C THR A 238 25.29 14.08 -9.71
N ALA A 239 26.37 13.39 -10.06
CA ALA A 239 26.33 11.94 -10.31
C ALA A 239 25.87 11.17 -9.06
N ALA A 240 25.17 10.06 -9.26
CA ALA A 240 24.60 9.25 -8.20
C ALA A 240 25.67 8.76 -7.21
N THR A 241 25.41 8.96 -5.92
CA THR A 241 26.28 8.48 -4.84
C THR A 241 26.07 6.99 -4.58
N ALA A 242 26.93 6.37 -3.76
CA ALA A 242 26.74 4.98 -3.34
C ALA A 242 25.40 4.75 -2.63
N THR A 243 24.92 5.74 -1.87
CA THR A 243 23.60 5.69 -1.20
C THR A 243 22.46 5.74 -2.21
N ASP A 244 22.54 6.62 -3.21
CA ASP A 244 21.54 6.70 -4.29
C ASP A 244 21.47 5.40 -5.08
N ILE A 245 22.64 4.82 -5.39
CA ILE A 245 22.74 3.53 -6.08
C ILE A 245 22.06 2.45 -5.24
N SER A 246 22.38 2.35 -3.94
CA SER A 246 21.77 1.37 -3.04
C SER A 246 20.25 1.52 -2.94
N ALA A 247 19.74 2.75 -2.88
CA ALA A 247 18.31 3.03 -2.85
C ALA A 247 17.62 2.62 -4.16
N ALA A 248 18.23 2.91 -5.31
CA ALA A 248 17.72 2.53 -6.62
C ALA A 248 17.67 1.00 -6.81
N TRP A 249 18.60 0.25 -6.21
CA TRP A 249 18.56 -1.22 -6.18
C TRP A 249 17.46 -1.77 -5.27
N ALA A 250 17.16 -1.11 -4.15
CA ALA A 250 16.03 -1.47 -3.28
C ALA A 250 14.69 -1.25 -4.01
N GLU A 251 14.52 -0.11 -4.69
CA GLU A 251 13.33 0.20 -5.49
C GLU A 251 13.13 -0.85 -6.62
N LEU A 252 14.22 -1.29 -7.26
CA LEU A 252 14.17 -2.39 -8.23
C LEU A 252 13.75 -3.72 -7.59
N ALA A 253 14.19 -4.03 -6.37
CA ALA A 253 13.81 -5.24 -5.65
C ALA A 253 12.31 -5.27 -5.29
N ASP A 254 11.76 -4.11 -4.90
CA ASP A 254 10.33 -3.95 -4.64
C ASP A 254 9.51 -4.09 -5.93
N ALA A 255 9.96 -3.45 -7.01
CA ALA A 255 9.35 -3.54 -8.32
C ALA A 255 9.38 -4.98 -8.89
N ARG A 256 10.48 -5.74 -8.69
CA ARG A 256 10.57 -7.17 -9.00
C ARG A 256 9.52 -7.98 -8.25
N THR A 257 9.35 -7.69 -6.96
CA THR A 257 8.41 -8.39 -6.10
C THR A 257 6.98 -8.14 -6.56
N LEU A 258 6.67 -6.88 -6.88
CA LEU A 258 5.38 -6.47 -7.45
C LEU A 258 5.11 -7.09 -8.82
N HIS A 259 6.12 -7.18 -9.68
CA HIS A 259 5.97 -7.79 -10.99
C HIS A 259 5.79 -9.32 -10.90
N LYS A 260 6.56 -10.01 -10.03
CA LYS A 260 6.39 -11.45 -9.78
C LYS A 260 5.01 -11.79 -9.23
N SER A 261 4.37 -10.85 -8.53
CA SER A 261 2.98 -10.98 -8.08
C SER A 261 1.95 -10.50 -9.13
N GLY A 262 2.37 -10.27 -10.38
CA GLY A 262 1.50 -9.88 -11.49
C GLY A 262 0.96 -8.46 -11.39
N GLY A 263 1.72 -7.53 -10.79
CA GLY A 263 1.30 -6.15 -10.54
C GLY A 263 0.35 -6.00 -9.35
N ASN A 264 0.00 -7.10 -8.67
CA ASN A 264 -0.85 -7.06 -7.49
C ASN A 264 0.01 -7.06 -6.22
N ALA A 265 -0.15 -6.07 -5.35
CA ALA A 265 0.22 -6.25 -3.95
C ALA A 265 -0.53 -7.49 -3.43
N VAL A 266 0.22 -8.43 -2.83
CA VAL A 266 -0.19 -9.83 -2.59
C VAL A 266 -1.59 -9.92 -1.99
N GLN A 267 -2.59 -10.17 -2.84
CA GLN A 267 -3.72 -10.99 -2.47
C GLN A 267 -3.23 -12.43 -2.59
N ASN A 268 -3.45 -13.24 -1.56
CA ASN A 268 -3.40 -14.69 -1.77
C ASN A 268 -4.30 -15.01 -2.98
N PRO A 269 -3.86 -15.84 -3.94
CA PRO A 269 -4.71 -16.24 -5.06
C PRO A 269 -6.04 -16.77 -4.51
N VAL A 270 -7.13 -16.72 -5.28
CA VAL A 270 -8.45 -17.21 -4.80
C VAL A 270 -8.32 -18.60 -4.18
N SER A 271 -7.50 -19.47 -4.80
CA SER A 271 -7.13 -20.81 -4.32
C SER A 271 -6.52 -20.87 -2.90
N ARG A 272 -6.01 -19.76 -2.37
CA ARG A 272 -5.41 -19.62 -1.03
C ARG A 272 -6.17 -18.65 -0.12
N ARG A 273 -7.32 -18.12 -0.56
CA ARG A 273 -8.20 -17.24 0.24
C ARG A 273 -9.39 -17.98 0.86
N TRP A 274 -9.52 -19.27 0.60
CA TRP A 274 -10.52 -20.11 1.25
C TRP A 274 -10.16 -20.25 2.74
N ARG A 275 -11.13 -19.94 3.60
CA ARG A 275 -11.07 -20.12 5.05
C ARG A 275 -12.15 -21.14 5.41
N THR A 276 -11.83 -22.06 6.31
CA THR A 276 -12.87 -22.88 6.96
C THR A 276 -13.65 -22.05 7.97
N LEU A 277 -14.84 -22.49 8.38
CA LEU A 277 -15.59 -21.82 9.46
C LEU A 277 -14.75 -21.73 10.75
N ASN A 278 -13.97 -22.77 11.06
CA ASN A 278 -13.05 -22.75 12.19
C ASN A 278 -11.93 -21.70 12.02
N ASP A 279 -11.43 -21.47 10.81
CA ASP A 279 -10.47 -20.39 10.58
C ASP A 279 -11.10 -19.00 10.79
N LEU A 280 -12.40 -18.85 10.48
CA LEU A 280 -13.14 -17.62 10.70
C LEU A 280 -13.44 -17.37 12.18
N ASP A 281 -13.83 -18.42 12.93
CA ASP A 281 -14.09 -18.35 14.38
C ASP A 281 -12.82 -17.97 15.18
N ASN A 282 -11.65 -18.24 14.61
CA ASN A 282 -10.35 -17.94 15.21
C ASN A 282 -9.67 -16.70 14.61
N LEU A 283 -10.36 -15.92 13.78
CA LEU A 283 -9.87 -14.60 13.40
C LEU A 283 -9.86 -13.68 14.64
N PRO A 284 -8.89 -12.75 14.74
CA PRO A 284 -8.98 -11.68 15.73
C PRO A 284 -10.34 -10.98 15.57
N GLY A 285 -11.02 -10.70 16.69
CA GLY A 285 -12.30 -9.98 16.66
C GLY A 285 -12.17 -8.61 16.00
N ALA A 286 -13.28 -8.02 15.54
CA ALA A 286 -13.26 -6.67 14.99
C ALA A 286 -12.88 -5.66 16.08
N ASP A 287 -11.61 -5.25 16.09
CA ASP A 287 -11.11 -4.21 16.98
C ASP A 287 -11.72 -2.85 16.61
N TRP A 288 -11.94 -1.99 17.60
CA TRP A 288 -12.45 -0.64 17.39
C TRP A 288 -11.31 0.36 17.53
N LEU A 289 -11.13 1.22 16.51
CA LEU A 289 -10.26 2.39 16.63
C LEU A 289 -10.93 3.46 17.49
N VAL A 290 -12.22 3.72 17.22
CA VAL A 290 -13.07 4.56 18.06
C VAL A 290 -14.35 3.80 18.34
N ASN A 291 -14.60 3.49 19.61
CA ASN A 291 -15.79 2.74 20.03
C ASN A 291 -17.07 3.36 19.45
N GLN A 292 -17.93 2.49 18.88
CA GLN A 292 -19.21 2.82 18.24
C GLN A 292 -19.16 3.52 16.87
N PHE A 293 -18.03 4.15 16.50
CA PHE A 293 -17.96 4.97 15.29
C PHE A 293 -17.02 4.43 14.21
N LEU A 294 -15.90 3.83 14.60
CA LEU A 294 -14.81 3.50 13.68
C LEU A 294 -14.25 2.10 14.01
N PRO A 295 -14.78 1.04 13.39
CA PRO A 295 -14.15 -0.27 13.40
C PRO A 295 -12.77 -0.21 12.72
N ALA A 296 -11.82 -1.02 13.16
CA ALA A 296 -10.54 -1.21 12.49
C ALA A 296 -10.74 -1.85 11.10
N SER A 297 -9.81 -1.59 10.19
CA SER A 297 -9.84 -2.14 8.81
C SER A 297 -11.17 -1.92 8.06
N SER A 298 -11.86 -0.80 8.29
CA SER A 298 -13.18 -0.53 7.72
C SER A 298 -13.21 0.73 6.83
N LEU A 299 -14.10 0.72 5.85
CA LEU A 299 -14.41 1.91 5.04
C LEU A 299 -15.59 2.65 5.65
N VAL A 300 -15.31 3.86 6.16
CA VAL A 300 -16.29 4.72 6.83
C VAL A 300 -16.56 5.97 6.01
N HIS A 301 -17.84 6.29 5.86
CA HIS A 301 -18.30 7.45 5.12
C HIS A 301 -19.02 8.43 6.04
N LEU A 302 -18.44 9.60 6.28
CA LEU A 302 -19.04 10.67 7.07
C LEU A 302 -19.68 11.71 6.15
N ILE A 303 -21.02 11.71 6.12
CA ILE A 303 -21.81 12.59 5.25
C ILE A 303 -22.52 13.68 6.05
N GLY A 304 -22.87 14.77 5.38
CA GLY A 304 -23.58 15.87 6.01
C GLY A 304 -23.61 17.12 5.14
N MET A 305 -24.56 18.01 5.42
CA MET A 305 -24.68 19.30 4.75
C MET A 305 -23.42 20.16 4.91
N SER A 306 -23.27 21.19 4.07
CA SER A 306 -22.24 22.21 4.33
C SER A 306 -22.43 22.79 5.73
N GLN A 307 -21.33 23.07 6.43
CA GLN A 307 -21.33 23.61 7.80
C GLN A 307 -21.94 22.69 8.88
N SER A 308 -22.13 21.39 8.61
CA SER A 308 -22.57 20.40 9.61
C SER A 308 -21.46 19.88 10.54
N LEU A 309 -20.29 20.54 10.55
CA LEU A 309 -19.13 20.21 11.40
C LEU A 309 -18.39 18.90 11.07
N LYS A 310 -18.61 18.26 9.90
CA LYS A 310 -17.89 17.04 9.47
C LYS A 310 -16.37 17.09 9.68
N SER A 311 -15.70 18.13 9.16
CA SER A 311 -14.25 18.26 9.31
C SER A 311 -13.81 18.43 10.77
N PHE A 312 -14.64 19.01 11.63
CA PHE A 312 -14.35 19.09 13.07
C PHE A 312 -14.53 17.75 13.76
N ILE A 313 -15.57 16.98 13.41
CA ILE A 313 -15.80 15.62 13.89
C ILE A 313 -14.65 14.69 13.47
N ALA A 314 -14.29 14.70 12.18
CA ALA A 314 -13.21 13.88 11.65
C ALA A 314 -11.84 14.25 12.24
N LEU A 315 -11.57 15.56 12.43
CA LEU A 315 -10.34 16.00 13.07
C LEU A 315 -10.30 15.65 14.56
N ASP A 316 -11.42 15.72 15.28
CA ASP A 316 -11.48 15.27 16.69
C ASP A 316 -11.22 13.76 16.80
N MET A 317 -11.80 12.94 15.91
CA MET A 317 -11.47 11.50 15.83
C MET A 317 -9.98 11.26 15.55
N ALA A 318 -9.42 11.97 14.57
CA ALA A 318 -8.00 11.84 14.22
C ALA A 318 -7.08 12.24 15.38
N LEU A 319 -7.41 13.31 16.12
CA LEU A 319 -6.63 13.76 17.27
C LEU A 319 -6.81 12.86 18.50
N ALA A 320 -8.00 12.33 18.72
CA ALA A 320 -8.30 11.34 19.74
C ALA A 320 -7.43 10.08 19.54
N LEU A 321 -7.39 9.56 18.31
CA LEU A 321 -6.50 8.46 17.92
C LEU A 321 -5.02 8.81 18.06
N ALA A 322 -4.58 9.97 17.55
CA ALA A 322 -3.19 10.38 17.62
C ALA A 322 -2.67 10.56 19.06
N SER A 323 -3.55 10.87 20.01
CA SER A 323 -3.21 11.08 21.43
C SER A 323 -3.57 9.91 22.34
N GLY A 324 -4.32 8.90 21.86
CA GLY A 324 -4.87 7.84 22.69
C GLY A 324 -5.90 8.35 23.72
N THR A 325 -6.67 9.39 23.36
CA THR A 325 -7.70 9.96 24.24
C THR A 325 -9.10 9.71 23.68
N PRO A 326 -10.16 9.70 24.52
CA PRO A 326 -11.49 9.38 24.03
C PRO A 326 -12.02 10.41 23.03
N PHE A 327 -12.68 9.93 21.97
CA PHE A 327 -13.35 10.79 20.99
C PHE A 327 -14.42 11.66 21.66
N ALA A 328 -14.52 12.91 21.22
CA ALA A 328 -15.33 13.95 21.84
C ALA A 328 -15.02 14.20 23.33
N GLY A 329 -13.97 13.58 23.89
CA GLY A 329 -13.65 13.55 25.33
C GLY A 329 -14.67 12.79 26.15
N SER A 330 -15.44 11.91 25.53
CA SER A 330 -16.40 11.05 26.20
C SER A 330 -15.78 9.66 26.39
N PRO A 331 -15.66 9.13 27.63
CA PRO A 331 -15.18 7.77 27.87
C PRO A 331 -15.97 6.69 27.13
N ARG A 332 -17.23 6.98 26.75
CA ARG A 332 -18.08 6.12 25.92
C ARG A 332 -17.45 5.82 24.56
N PHE A 333 -16.72 6.77 24.00
CA PHE A 333 -16.07 6.68 22.69
C PHE A 333 -14.56 6.50 22.88
N GLY A 334 -14.21 5.56 23.76
CA GLY A 334 -12.83 5.24 24.10
C GLY A 334 -11.97 4.88 22.88
N VAL A 335 -10.70 5.23 23.00
CA VAL A 335 -9.59 4.85 22.13
C VAL A 335 -8.61 4.08 23.02
N SER A 336 -8.20 2.89 22.58
CA SER A 336 -7.40 1.99 23.42
C SER A 336 -5.94 2.46 23.60
N GLU A 337 -5.32 2.93 22.52
CA GLU A 337 -3.93 3.38 22.51
C GLU A 337 -3.69 4.47 21.45
N PRO A 338 -2.63 5.30 21.59
CA PRO A 338 -2.25 6.27 20.57
C PRO A 338 -1.78 5.58 19.29
N VAL A 339 -2.30 5.99 18.12
CA VAL A 339 -1.94 5.42 16.81
C VAL A 339 -1.66 6.49 15.77
N PRO A 340 -0.78 6.25 14.79
CA PRO A 340 -0.55 7.21 13.70
C PRO A 340 -1.77 7.32 12.79
N VAL A 341 -2.03 8.53 12.29
CA VAL A 341 -3.17 8.90 11.44
C VAL A 341 -2.67 9.76 10.30
N LEU A 342 -3.04 9.39 9.07
CA LEU A 342 -2.80 10.19 7.87
C LEU A 342 -4.09 10.96 7.53
N TYR A 343 -3.97 12.28 7.35
CA TYR A 343 -5.10 13.15 7.05
C TYR A 343 -4.85 13.89 5.73
N VAL A 344 -5.60 13.52 4.69
CA VAL A 344 -5.57 14.13 3.36
C VAL A 344 -6.55 15.30 3.32
N VAL A 345 -6.01 16.49 3.14
CA VAL A 345 -6.75 17.75 3.25
C VAL A 345 -6.92 18.35 1.86
N GLY A 346 -7.98 17.92 1.17
CA GLY A 346 -8.34 18.44 -0.13
C GLY A 346 -8.76 19.91 -0.12
N GLU A 347 -9.14 20.47 1.03
CA GLU A 347 -9.43 21.89 1.18
C GLU A 347 -9.12 22.45 2.58
N GLY A 348 -8.75 23.74 2.65
CA GLY A 348 -8.72 24.47 3.93
C GLY A 348 -7.58 24.12 4.89
N VAL A 349 -6.46 23.58 4.41
CA VAL A 349 -5.28 23.17 5.20
C VAL A 349 -4.80 24.23 6.21
N ARG A 350 -4.86 25.51 5.83
CA ARG A 350 -4.45 26.65 6.68
C ARG A 350 -5.22 26.72 8.00
N GLY A 351 -6.43 26.15 8.06
CA GLY A 351 -7.27 26.11 9.24
C GLY A 351 -6.94 24.98 10.23
N ILE A 352 -6.29 23.89 9.78
CA ILE A 352 -6.07 22.70 10.62
C ILE A 352 -5.14 23.00 11.78
N ALA A 353 -4.01 23.68 11.53
CA ALA A 353 -3.07 24.01 12.60
C ALA A 353 -3.74 24.82 13.72
N LYS A 354 -4.69 25.70 13.39
CA LYS A 354 -5.49 26.47 14.36
C LYS A 354 -6.44 25.56 15.15
N ARG A 355 -7.17 24.67 14.46
CA ARG A 355 -8.09 23.71 15.08
C ARG A 355 -7.36 22.76 16.02
N VAL A 356 -6.19 22.24 15.63
CA VAL A 356 -5.35 21.37 16.48
C VAL A 356 -4.93 22.10 17.75
N ARG A 357 -4.49 23.36 17.66
CA ARG A 357 -4.14 24.16 18.86
C ARG A 357 -5.33 24.34 19.80
N ALA A 358 -6.50 24.67 19.26
CA ALA A 358 -7.72 24.83 20.05
C ALA A 358 -8.13 23.53 20.73
N TRP A 359 -8.05 22.42 20.00
CA TRP A 359 -8.31 21.08 20.54
C TRP A 359 -7.34 20.71 21.66
N CYS A 360 -6.03 20.87 21.45
CA CYS A 360 -5.01 20.60 22.47
C CYS A 360 -5.23 21.44 23.73
N LYS A 361 -5.53 22.74 23.57
CA LYS A 361 -5.85 23.63 24.69
C LYS A 361 -7.09 23.16 25.46
N GLN A 362 -8.18 22.82 24.76
CA GLN A 362 -9.42 22.39 25.37
C GLN A 362 -9.30 21.05 26.10
N ARG A 363 -8.46 20.13 25.58
CA ARG A 363 -8.24 18.80 26.13
C ARG A 363 -7.11 18.75 27.17
N GLY A 364 -6.33 19.81 27.32
CA GLY A 364 -5.14 19.80 28.16
C GLY A 364 -4.03 18.88 27.65
N ILE A 365 -3.94 18.66 26.33
CA ILE A 365 -2.98 17.75 25.70
C ILE A 365 -1.81 18.56 25.14
N ASP A 366 -0.59 18.10 25.40
CA ASP A 366 0.61 18.69 24.77
C ASP A 366 0.56 18.41 23.26
N ARG A 367 0.67 19.47 22.46
CA ARG A 367 0.69 19.40 21.00
C ARG A 367 1.75 18.44 20.47
N ARG A 368 2.86 18.21 21.17
CA ARG A 368 3.90 17.25 20.78
C ARG A 368 3.38 15.82 20.70
N GLN A 369 2.40 15.45 21.54
CA GLN A 369 1.81 14.11 21.56
C GLN A 369 1.07 13.82 20.26
N VAL A 370 0.32 14.80 19.75
CA VAL A 370 -0.40 14.64 18.48
C VAL A 370 0.48 14.89 17.26
N MET A 371 1.54 15.70 17.36
CA MET A 371 2.45 15.97 16.24
C MET A 371 3.25 14.75 15.79
N ALA A 372 3.54 13.82 16.70
CA ALA A 372 4.23 12.57 16.35
C ALA A 372 3.34 11.63 15.52
N ASN A 373 2.03 11.68 15.75
CA ASN A 373 1.09 10.68 15.23
C ASN A 373 0.10 11.23 14.19
N LEU A 374 -0.09 12.54 14.07
CA LEU A 374 -0.95 13.13 13.04
C LEU A 374 -0.12 13.69 11.88
N ILE A 375 -0.22 13.03 10.73
CA ILE A 375 0.48 13.39 9.49
C ILE A 375 -0.54 13.96 8.52
N VAL A 376 -0.25 15.14 7.94
CA VAL A 376 -1.18 15.85 7.08
C VAL A 376 -0.62 15.94 5.67
N LEU A 377 -1.39 15.51 4.67
CA LEU A 377 -1.14 15.80 3.27
C LEU A 377 -1.88 17.09 2.89
N GLU A 378 -1.13 18.10 2.45
CA GLU A 378 -1.68 19.33 1.89
C GLU A 378 -2.13 19.09 0.44
N GLY A 379 -3.43 19.26 0.18
CA GLY A 379 -4.03 18.99 -1.13
C GLY A 379 -4.75 17.64 -1.18
N ALA A 380 -5.43 17.40 -2.31
CA ALA A 380 -6.19 16.18 -2.51
C ALA A 380 -5.36 15.14 -3.26
N ALA A 381 -5.26 13.93 -2.70
CA ALA A 381 -4.86 12.74 -3.44
C ALA A 381 -6.04 12.25 -4.27
N GLN A 382 -5.87 12.08 -5.58
CA GLN A 382 -6.95 11.67 -6.47
C GLN A 382 -7.17 10.16 -6.42
N LEU A 383 -8.36 9.73 -5.98
CA LEU A 383 -8.79 8.33 -5.93
C LEU A 383 -8.89 7.70 -7.34
N GLY A 384 -8.94 8.51 -8.40
CA GLY A 384 -8.85 8.04 -9.78
C GLY A 384 -7.42 7.82 -10.29
N SER A 385 -6.41 8.29 -9.54
CA SER A 385 -4.98 8.23 -9.89
C SER A 385 -4.31 7.08 -9.16
N GLN A 386 -3.80 6.09 -9.90
CA GLN A 386 -3.04 4.98 -9.32
C GLN A 386 -1.79 5.48 -8.59
N ARG A 387 -1.09 6.48 -9.15
CA ARG A 387 0.11 7.09 -8.55
C ARG A 387 -0.20 7.67 -7.17
N ASP A 388 -1.19 8.54 -7.07
CA ASP A 388 -1.54 9.19 -5.81
C ASP A 388 -1.90 8.16 -4.74
N MET A 389 -2.64 7.11 -5.13
CA MET A 389 -3.02 6.03 -4.23
C MET A 389 -1.84 5.15 -3.81
N ASP A 390 -0.86 4.93 -4.69
CA ASP A 390 0.38 4.24 -4.35
C ASP A 390 1.25 5.09 -3.41
N ASP A 391 1.35 6.40 -3.62
CA ASP A 391 2.07 7.32 -2.74
C ASP A 391 1.42 7.39 -1.34
N VAL A 392 0.09 7.48 -1.28
CA VAL A 392 -0.66 7.39 -0.02
C VAL A 392 -0.44 6.04 0.65
N THR A 393 -0.50 4.94 -0.10
CA THR A 393 -0.26 3.59 0.45
C THR A 393 1.15 3.46 1.01
N ALA A 394 2.17 3.92 0.26
CA ALA A 394 3.55 3.91 0.71
C ALA A 394 3.71 4.71 2.00
N LYS A 395 3.06 5.88 2.10
CA LYS A 395 3.11 6.69 3.33
C LYS A 395 2.44 6.01 4.52
N VAL A 396 1.34 5.30 4.31
CA VAL A 396 0.69 4.51 5.37
C VAL A 396 1.60 3.37 5.83
N VAL A 397 2.25 2.66 4.92
CA VAL A 397 3.21 1.59 5.26
C VAL A 397 4.42 2.14 6.00
N GLU A 398 4.99 3.27 5.54
CA GLU A 398 6.13 3.94 6.17
C GLU A 398 5.82 4.34 7.63
N THR A 399 4.61 4.84 7.86
CA THR A 399 4.23 5.46 9.14
C THR A 399 3.49 4.52 10.09
N GLY A 400 3.02 3.37 9.59
CA GLY A 400 2.15 2.47 10.35
C GLY A 400 0.79 3.09 10.68
N ALA A 401 0.29 4.00 9.85
CA ALA A 401 -0.97 4.70 10.12
C ALA A 401 -2.16 3.72 10.16
N GLN A 402 -2.97 3.81 11.22
CA GLN A 402 -4.15 2.96 11.40
C GLN A 402 -5.44 3.60 10.87
N LEU A 403 -5.42 4.91 10.59
CA LEU A 403 -6.52 5.64 9.94
C LEU A 403 -5.99 6.54 8.83
N VAL A 404 -6.67 6.52 7.69
CA VAL A 404 -6.51 7.49 6.60
C VAL A 404 -7.79 8.29 6.41
N VAL A 405 -7.72 9.62 6.54
CA VAL A 405 -8.88 10.51 6.35
C VAL A 405 -8.77 11.22 5.00
N PHE A 406 -9.86 11.22 4.22
CA PHE A 406 -9.99 12.00 2.98
C PHE A 406 -11.06 13.09 3.15
N ASP A 407 -10.62 14.34 3.36
CA ASP A 407 -11.49 15.51 3.55
C ASP A 407 -11.32 16.50 2.37
N THR A 408 -12.17 16.50 1.33
CA THR A 408 -13.43 15.75 1.12
C THR A 408 -13.37 14.87 -0.13
N GLN A 409 -14.30 13.91 -0.23
CA GLN A 409 -14.49 13.04 -1.40
C GLN A 409 -14.52 13.85 -2.70
N ALA A 410 -15.33 14.91 -2.78
CA ALA A 410 -15.49 15.71 -3.99
C ALA A 410 -14.18 16.35 -4.47
N ARG A 411 -13.21 16.57 -3.58
CA ARG A 411 -11.86 17.04 -3.94
C ARG A 411 -10.92 15.90 -4.34
N CYS A 412 -11.15 14.70 -3.84
CA CYS A 412 -10.34 13.52 -4.10
C CYS A 412 -10.85 12.69 -5.30
N THR A 413 -11.99 13.04 -5.89
CA THR A 413 -12.55 12.33 -7.07
C THR A 413 -12.63 13.25 -8.30
N VAL A 414 -11.74 14.23 -8.44
CA VAL A 414 -11.70 15.07 -9.64
C VAL A 414 -11.33 14.21 -10.85
N GLY A 415 -12.08 14.38 -11.94
CA GLY A 415 -11.94 13.54 -13.15
C GLY A 415 -12.77 12.25 -13.12
N LEU A 416 -13.49 11.96 -12.03
CA LEU A 416 -14.49 10.90 -11.96
C LEU A 416 -15.89 11.52 -11.94
N GLU A 417 -16.84 10.98 -12.70
CA GLU A 417 -18.21 11.49 -12.68
C GLU A 417 -18.92 11.04 -11.39
N GLU A 418 -19.53 11.97 -10.67
CA GLU A 418 -20.00 11.76 -9.30
C GLU A 418 -21.24 10.85 -9.21
N ASN A 419 -22.08 10.82 -10.25
CA ASN A 419 -23.30 10.02 -10.31
C ASN A 419 -23.06 8.64 -10.95
N SER A 420 -21.95 8.46 -11.66
CA SER A 420 -21.55 7.24 -12.35
C SER A 420 -21.15 6.17 -11.34
N ALA A 421 -21.97 5.13 -11.24
CA ALA A 421 -21.66 3.97 -10.41
C ALA A 421 -20.33 3.30 -10.82
N THR A 422 -19.99 3.33 -12.11
CA THR A 422 -18.73 2.80 -12.63
C THR A 422 -17.53 3.60 -12.14
N ASP A 423 -17.56 4.92 -12.27
CA ASP A 423 -16.41 5.76 -11.88
C ASP A 423 -16.26 5.82 -10.36
N GLN A 424 -17.37 5.94 -9.63
CA GLN A 424 -17.33 5.89 -8.16
C GLN A 424 -16.92 4.50 -7.66
N GLY A 425 -17.30 3.43 -8.36
CA GLY A 425 -16.81 2.07 -8.09
C GLY A 425 -15.29 1.94 -8.22
N ARG A 426 -14.67 2.65 -9.15
CA ARG A 426 -13.19 2.69 -9.28
C ARG A 426 -12.54 3.36 -8.08
N ALA A 427 -13.08 4.48 -7.60
CA ALA A 427 -12.59 5.15 -6.41
C ALA A 427 -12.71 4.26 -5.16
N VAL A 428 -13.85 3.60 -4.98
CA VAL A 428 -14.06 2.62 -3.90
C VAL A 428 -13.04 1.49 -3.97
N ALA A 429 -12.82 0.91 -5.16
CA ALA A 429 -11.87 -0.19 -5.34
C ALA A 429 -10.41 0.20 -4.98
N GLN A 430 -10.04 1.47 -5.16
CA GLN A 430 -8.74 1.99 -4.74
C GLN A 430 -8.64 2.06 -3.22
N LEU A 431 -9.69 2.53 -2.53
CA LEU A 431 -9.74 2.53 -1.07
C LEU A 431 -9.73 1.11 -0.50
N ASP A 432 -10.48 0.18 -1.08
CA ASP A 432 -10.44 -1.24 -0.71
C ASP A 432 -9.03 -1.82 -0.88
N THR A 433 -8.30 -1.38 -1.90
CA THR A 433 -6.91 -1.82 -2.11
C THR A 433 -5.98 -1.24 -1.06
N LEU A 434 -6.12 0.05 -0.72
CA LEU A 434 -5.38 0.68 0.37
C LEU A 434 -5.61 -0.05 1.70
N MET A 435 -6.86 -0.29 2.08
CA MET A 435 -7.22 -1.00 3.32
C MET A 435 -6.65 -2.42 3.32
N ARG A 436 -6.82 -3.18 2.23
CA ARG A 436 -6.32 -4.56 2.14
C ARG A 436 -4.78 -4.64 2.21
N ARG A 437 -4.07 -3.63 1.70
CA ARG A 437 -2.60 -3.60 1.71
C ARG A 437 -2.03 -3.20 3.07
N THR A 438 -2.78 -2.44 3.86
CA THR A 438 -2.23 -1.76 5.05
C THR A 438 -2.91 -2.13 6.36
N GLY A 439 -4.14 -2.66 6.31
CA GLY A 439 -4.99 -2.85 7.49
C GLY A 439 -5.55 -1.55 8.07
N ALA A 440 -5.22 -0.39 7.50
CA ALA A 440 -5.74 0.89 7.97
C ALA A 440 -7.24 1.00 7.71
N ALA A 441 -7.96 1.63 8.63
CA ALA A 441 -9.31 2.11 8.35
C ALA A 441 -9.24 3.35 7.46
N VAL A 442 -10.29 3.60 6.68
CA VAL A 442 -10.41 4.77 5.81
C VAL A 442 -11.67 5.54 6.15
N LEU A 443 -11.53 6.85 6.40
CA LEU A 443 -12.64 7.76 6.64
C LEU A 443 -12.75 8.78 5.51
N VAL A 444 -13.86 8.75 4.76
CA VAL A 444 -14.12 9.67 3.65
C VAL A 444 -15.22 10.66 4.05
N LEU A 445 -15.00 11.95 3.84
CA LEU A 445 -15.99 12.99 4.13
C LEU A 445 -16.71 13.41 2.86
N HIS A 446 -18.04 13.46 2.89
CA HIS A 446 -18.81 13.86 1.73
C HIS A 446 -20.02 14.73 2.06
N HIS A 447 -20.56 15.36 1.04
CA HIS A 447 -21.75 16.19 1.14
C HIS A 447 -23.01 15.38 0.91
N THR A 448 -24.08 15.78 1.59
CA THR A 448 -25.42 15.25 1.34
C THR A 448 -26.13 16.01 0.23
N THR A 449 -27.23 15.45 -0.24
CA THR A 449 -28.16 16.14 -1.13
C THR A 449 -28.86 17.28 -0.39
N LYS A 450 -29.37 18.28 -1.14
CA LYS A 450 -30.23 19.32 -0.57
C LYS A 450 -31.62 18.81 -0.19
N ALA A 451 -32.10 17.76 -0.88
CA ALA A 451 -33.44 17.22 -0.69
C ALA A 451 -33.54 16.43 0.63
N ASP A 452 -32.51 15.65 0.95
CA ASP A 452 -32.45 14.87 2.18
C ASP A 452 -31.01 14.89 2.76
N PRO A 453 -30.80 15.44 3.97
CA PRO A 453 -29.50 15.50 4.63
C PRO A 453 -29.02 14.12 5.13
N ARG A 454 -29.82 13.05 4.97
CA ARG A 454 -29.40 11.67 5.27
C ARG A 454 -28.87 10.93 4.05
N ASN A 455 -29.03 11.49 2.85
CA ASN A 455 -28.56 10.89 1.62
C ASN A 455 -27.30 11.60 1.11
N ALA A 456 -26.25 10.83 0.86
CA ALA A 456 -25.04 11.30 0.21
C ALA A 456 -25.36 11.82 -1.21
N ARG A 457 -24.64 12.85 -1.66
CA ARG A 457 -24.69 13.29 -3.06
C ARG A 457 -23.99 12.26 -3.94
N GLY A 458 -24.46 12.08 -5.17
CA GLY A 458 -23.81 11.20 -6.15
C GLY A 458 -24.35 9.77 -6.13
N SER A 459 -23.47 8.82 -6.50
CA SER A 459 -23.84 7.42 -6.70
C SER A 459 -24.10 6.65 -5.39
N VAL A 460 -25.16 5.83 -5.39
CA VAL A 460 -25.47 4.86 -4.31
C VAL A 460 -24.37 3.78 -4.15
N ALA A 461 -23.47 3.65 -5.12
CA ALA A 461 -22.33 2.73 -5.06
C ALA A 461 -21.53 2.89 -3.75
N TRP A 462 -21.37 4.13 -3.26
CA TRP A 462 -20.69 4.40 -1.98
C TRP A 462 -21.43 3.83 -0.77
N LEU A 463 -22.74 4.06 -0.68
CA LEU A 463 -23.55 3.53 0.44
C LEU A 463 -23.50 2.00 0.48
N ASN A 464 -23.49 1.36 -0.68
CA ASN A 464 -23.42 -0.09 -0.78
C ASN A 464 -22.03 -0.63 -0.40
N ALA A 465 -20.97 0.10 -0.74
CA ALA A 465 -19.59 -0.31 -0.49
C ALA A 465 -19.11 -0.11 0.95
N VAL A 466 -19.50 0.99 1.61
CA VAL A 466 -18.97 1.34 2.94
C VAL A 466 -19.43 0.35 4.01
N ASP A 467 -18.59 0.07 4.99
CA ASP A 467 -18.95 -0.75 6.14
C ASP A 467 -19.75 0.07 7.16
N VAL A 468 -19.44 1.37 7.27
CA VAL A 468 -20.11 2.32 8.17
C VAL A 468 -20.48 3.60 7.44
N GLN A 469 -21.71 4.08 7.64
CA GLN A 469 -22.13 5.42 7.24
C GLN A 469 -22.51 6.24 8.47
N LEU A 470 -21.81 7.36 8.66
CA LEU A 470 -22.08 8.35 9.69
C LEU A 470 -22.72 9.58 9.05
N ILE A 471 -23.76 10.13 9.68
CA ILE A 471 -24.53 11.26 9.16
C ILE A 471 -24.50 12.38 10.20
N ALA A 472 -23.78 13.47 9.88
CA ALA A 472 -23.72 14.66 10.71
C ALA A 472 -24.87 15.62 10.39
N LEU A 473 -25.82 15.72 11.30
CA LEU A 473 -27.01 16.56 11.24
C LEU A 473 -26.89 17.74 12.20
N ARG A 474 -27.22 18.93 11.71
CA ARG A 474 -27.13 20.19 12.46
C ARG A 474 -28.28 21.10 12.04
N ASP A 475 -29.03 21.60 13.01
CA ASP A 475 -30.25 22.39 12.74
C ASP A 475 -29.96 23.69 11.99
N SER A 476 -28.83 24.34 12.30
CA SER A 476 -28.38 25.52 11.59
C SER A 476 -26.86 25.68 11.63
N PRO A 477 -26.26 26.46 10.72
CA PRO A 477 -24.84 26.80 10.76
C PRO A 477 -24.33 27.42 12.07
N LYS A 478 -25.24 27.97 12.90
CA LYS A 478 -24.92 28.61 14.18
C LYS A 478 -25.17 27.71 15.40
N ALA A 479 -25.94 26.62 15.25
CA ALA A 479 -26.30 25.73 16.36
C ALA A 479 -25.04 25.04 16.92
N MET A 480 -24.80 25.04 18.23
CA MET A 480 -23.62 24.37 18.77
C MET A 480 -23.81 22.86 18.91
N GLU A 481 -25.03 22.38 18.86
CA GLU A 481 -25.34 20.94 18.89
C GLU A 481 -25.22 20.33 17.50
N VAL A 482 -24.70 19.11 17.44
CA VAL A 482 -24.63 18.29 16.23
C VAL A 482 -24.98 16.86 16.58
N THR A 483 -25.86 16.26 15.79
CA THR A 483 -26.26 14.87 15.93
C THR A 483 -25.52 14.03 14.91
N VAL A 484 -24.83 12.98 15.37
CA VAL A 484 -24.24 11.96 14.52
C VAL A 484 -25.14 10.73 14.52
N GLU A 485 -25.89 10.56 13.44
CA GLU A 485 -26.66 9.34 13.16
C GLU A 485 -25.76 8.28 12.51
N ILE A 486 -26.01 7.00 12.79
CA ILE A 486 -25.37 5.88 12.09
C ILE A 486 -26.41 5.36 11.08
N GLY A 487 -26.19 5.67 9.79
CA GLY A 487 -27.07 5.24 8.70
C GLY A 487 -26.86 3.78 8.28
N LYS A 488 -25.63 3.26 8.47
CA LYS A 488 -25.26 1.88 8.15
C LYS A 488 -24.16 1.42 9.11
N MET A 489 -24.27 0.19 9.60
CA MET A 489 -23.24 -0.55 10.32
C MET A 489 -23.35 -2.01 9.88
N LYS A 490 -22.28 -2.58 9.33
CA LYS A 490 -22.33 -3.91 8.70
C LYS A 490 -22.34 -5.06 9.70
N ASP A 491 -21.36 -5.08 10.60
CA ASP A 491 -21.08 -6.24 11.46
C ASP A 491 -21.56 -6.07 12.92
N ASP A 492 -22.21 -4.94 13.22
CA ASP A 492 -22.71 -4.64 14.56
C ASP A 492 -24.06 -3.92 14.51
N ALA A 493 -24.80 -3.93 15.62
CA ALA A 493 -26.07 -3.23 15.70
C ALA A 493 -25.86 -1.71 15.62
N VAL A 494 -26.68 -1.06 14.79
CA VAL A 494 -26.77 0.41 14.77
C VAL A 494 -27.18 0.90 16.15
N LYS A 495 -26.29 1.66 16.80
CA LYS A 495 -26.57 2.39 18.03
C LYS A 495 -26.54 3.89 17.74
N GLY A 496 -27.33 4.67 18.47
CA GLY A 496 -27.44 6.12 18.29
C GLY A 496 -28.90 6.53 18.04
N PRO A 497 -29.18 7.77 17.59
CA PRO A 497 -28.22 8.85 17.26
C PRO A 497 -27.32 9.24 18.42
N TYR A 498 -26.18 9.88 18.18
CA TYR A 498 -25.32 10.43 19.24
C TYR A 498 -25.32 11.96 19.17
N GLN A 499 -25.63 12.63 20.28
CA GLN A 499 -25.52 14.07 20.35
C GLN A 499 -24.09 14.46 20.77
N LEU A 500 -23.52 15.42 20.06
CA LEU A 500 -22.23 16.05 20.37
C LEU A 500 -22.45 17.57 20.43
N THR A 501 -21.52 18.26 21.08
CA THR A 501 -21.56 19.73 21.21
C THR A 501 -20.29 20.34 20.62
N ALA A 502 -20.40 21.50 19.99
CA ALA A 502 -19.28 22.29 19.53
C ALA A 502 -18.98 23.37 20.57
N VAL A 503 -17.80 23.30 21.19
CA VAL A 503 -17.35 24.26 22.18
C VAL A 503 -16.43 25.26 21.50
N LYS A 504 -16.71 26.56 21.68
CA LYS A 504 -15.85 27.63 21.21
C LYS A 504 -14.64 27.77 22.14
N VAL A 505 -13.45 27.74 21.56
CA VAL A 505 -12.18 27.83 22.29
C VAL A 505 -11.38 29.02 21.75
N GLU A 506 -11.11 29.96 22.65
CA GLU A 506 -10.27 31.12 22.34
C GLU A 506 -8.79 30.75 22.43
N LEU A 507 -7.99 31.25 21.50
CA LEU A 507 -6.56 31.05 21.40
C LEU A 507 -5.79 32.33 21.75
N PRO A 508 -4.53 32.22 22.20
CA PRO A 508 -3.66 33.37 22.34
C PRO A 508 -3.58 34.16 21.02
N GLY A 509 -3.73 35.48 21.07
CA GLY A 509 -3.75 36.36 19.89
C GLY A 509 -5.13 36.74 19.37
N GLY A 510 -6.22 36.37 20.07
CA GLY A 510 -7.59 36.77 19.73
C GLY A 510 -8.29 35.89 18.68
N ASP A 511 -7.61 34.85 18.20
CA ASP A 511 -8.19 33.82 17.35
C ASP A 511 -9.12 32.89 18.12
N ASP A 512 -10.08 32.27 17.43
CA ASP A 512 -10.90 31.19 17.99
C ASP A 512 -11.05 30.00 17.03
N SER A 513 -11.49 28.87 17.60
CA SER A 513 -11.92 27.69 16.86
C SER A 513 -12.99 26.91 17.62
N LEU A 514 -13.63 25.96 16.94
CA LEU A 514 -14.56 25.02 17.56
C LEU A 514 -13.86 23.70 17.86
N VAL A 515 -14.24 23.07 18.98
CA VAL A 515 -13.80 21.74 19.40
C VAL A 515 -15.03 20.91 19.70
N ILE A 516 -15.06 19.66 19.23
CA ILE A 516 -16.18 18.75 19.50
C ILE A 516 -16.10 18.27 20.95
N GLY A 517 -17.21 18.28 21.66
CA GLY A 517 -17.37 17.88 23.05
C GLY A 517 -18.51 16.87 23.19
N PRO A 518 -18.66 16.28 24.38
CA PRO A 518 -19.72 15.33 24.63
C PRO A 518 -21.07 16.04 24.60
N GLY A 519 -22.09 15.38 24.04
CA GLY A 519 -23.49 15.73 24.26
C GLY A 519 -24.16 14.73 25.22
N PRO A 520 -25.46 14.90 25.51
CA PRO A 520 -26.20 13.97 26.33
C PRO A 520 -26.17 12.57 25.73
N ASP A 521 -26.04 11.54 26.59
CA ASP A 521 -26.09 10.15 26.15
C ASP A 521 -27.54 9.72 25.93
N PRO A 522 -27.95 9.38 24.69
CA PRO A 522 -29.33 8.96 24.41
C PRO A 522 -29.64 7.53 24.86
N HIS A 523 -28.62 6.75 25.26
CA HIS A 523 -28.78 5.44 25.88
C HIS A 523 -28.57 5.47 27.39
N ALA A 524 -28.16 6.61 27.95
CA ALA A 524 -28.44 6.89 29.34
C ALA A 524 -29.94 7.20 29.39
N GLY A 525 -30.77 6.17 29.61
CA GLY A 525 -32.07 6.45 30.22
C GLY A 525 -31.82 7.31 31.47
N GLU A 526 -32.75 8.17 31.85
CA GLU A 526 -32.69 8.76 33.19
C GLU A 526 -32.56 7.59 34.18
N VAL A 527 -31.35 7.35 34.66
CA VAL A 527 -31.09 6.30 35.64
C VAL A 527 -31.65 6.85 36.93
N ASP A 528 -32.91 6.50 37.21
CA ASP A 528 -33.46 6.61 38.54
C ASP A 528 -32.75 5.55 39.41
N PRO A 529 -31.81 5.96 40.28
CA PRO A 529 -31.08 5.03 41.14
C PRO A 529 -32.01 4.36 42.17
N ASP A 530 -33.22 4.90 42.37
CA ASP A 530 -34.25 4.37 43.26
C ASP A 530 -35.24 3.45 42.54
N LEU A 531 -35.07 3.24 41.23
CA LEU A 531 -35.91 2.33 40.46
C LEU A 531 -35.75 0.89 41.00
N PRO A 532 -36.83 0.17 41.33
CA PRO A 532 -36.76 -1.21 41.78
C PRO A 532 -36.07 -2.12 40.73
N MET A 533 -35.18 -3.02 41.18
CA MET A 533 -34.37 -3.91 40.31
C MET A 533 -35.22 -4.71 39.31
N GLU A 534 -36.47 -5.00 39.64
CA GLU A 534 -37.45 -5.69 38.81
C GLU A 534 -37.85 -4.92 37.55
N LYS A 535 -37.68 -3.60 37.56
CA LYS A 535 -38.03 -2.70 36.46
C LYS A 535 -36.83 -2.34 35.59
N TRP A 536 -35.62 -2.82 35.92
CA TRP A 536 -34.42 -2.52 35.16
C TRP A 536 -34.44 -3.18 33.77
N THR A 537 -33.82 -2.54 32.80
CA THR A 537 -33.69 -3.03 31.42
C THR A 537 -32.22 -3.32 31.09
N GLY A 538 -31.95 -4.00 29.96
CA GLY A 538 -30.58 -4.33 29.54
C GLY A 538 -30.18 -5.81 29.66
N LYS A 539 -28.97 -6.13 29.16
CA LYS A 539 -28.39 -7.48 29.22
C LYS A 539 -28.04 -7.79 30.68
N GLY A 540 -28.39 -8.99 31.16
CA GLY A 540 -28.15 -9.39 32.55
C GLY A 540 -29.25 -8.99 33.55
N LYS A 541 -30.29 -8.24 33.15
CA LYS A 541 -31.39 -7.81 34.03
C LYS A 541 -32.05 -8.94 34.82
N ALA A 542 -32.18 -10.13 34.22
CA ALA A 542 -32.79 -11.29 34.88
C ALA A 542 -31.96 -11.79 36.09
N PHE A 543 -30.69 -11.41 36.16
CA PHE A 543 -29.72 -11.89 37.14
C PHE A 543 -29.22 -10.81 38.09
N VAL A 544 -29.68 -9.56 38.00
CA VAL A 544 -29.21 -8.47 38.88
C VAL A 544 -29.49 -8.74 40.36
N LYS A 545 -30.68 -9.26 40.69
CA LYS A 545 -31.04 -9.65 42.06
C LYS A 545 -30.18 -10.81 42.59
N PRO A 546 -30.09 -11.97 41.90
CA PRO A 546 -29.17 -13.04 42.28
C PRO A 546 -27.72 -12.58 42.41
N MET A 547 -27.25 -11.71 41.51
CA MET A 547 -25.88 -11.19 41.55
C MET A 547 -25.66 -10.25 42.72
N TYR A 548 -26.64 -9.42 43.06
CA TYR A 548 -26.56 -8.55 44.24
C TYR A 548 -26.51 -9.38 45.53
N ALA A 549 -27.33 -10.42 45.64
CA ALA A 549 -27.28 -11.36 46.76
C ALA A 549 -25.95 -12.10 46.85
N LEU A 550 -25.40 -12.55 45.71
CA LEU A 550 -24.07 -13.17 45.66
C LEU A 550 -22.98 -12.20 46.13
N ALA A 551 -23.05 -10.92 45.75
CA ALA A 551 -22.10 -9.91 46.22
C ALA A 551 -22.25 -9.64 47.73
N GLN A 552 -23.48 -9.64 48.26
CA GLN A 552 -23.72 -9.55 49.71
C GLN A 552 -23.15 -10.75 50.48
N GLU A 553 -23.20 -11.94 49.90
CA GLU A 553 -22.62 -13.15 50.49
C GLU A 553 -21.08 -13.15 50.44
N ALA A 554 -20.50 -12.72 49.31
CA ALA A 554 -19.10 -12.96 48.99
C ALA A 554 -18.15 -11.80 49.31
N CYS A 555 -18.63 -10.55 49.33
CA CYS A 555 -17.77 -9.39 49.57
C CYS A 555 -17.39 -9.27 51.05
N ILE A 556 -16.14 -8.91 51.30
CA ILE A 556 -15.64 -8.50 52.62
C ILE A 556 -15.72 -6.97 52.71
N PRO A 557 -16.24 -6.37 53.80
CA PRO A 557 -16.37 -4.92 53.95
C PRO A 557 -15.06 -4.17 53.73
N GLY A 558 -15.08 -3.12 52.91
CA GLY A 558 -13.91 -2.29 52.62
C GLY A 558 -12.85 -2.95 51.71
N GLU A 559 -12.85 -4.28 51.61
CA GLU A 559 -12.01 -5.04 50.69
C GLU A 559 -12.69 -5.23 49.33
N GLY A 560 -14.01 -5.47 49.32
CA GLY A 560 -14.81 -5.68 48.12
C GLY A 560 -14.34 -6.87 47.26
N LEU A 561 -14.92 -7.00 46.06
CA LEU A 561 -14.50 -7.98 45.06
C LEU A 561 -14.42 -7.36 43.67
N THR A 562 -13.48 -7.82 42.86
CA THR A 562 -13.41 -7.40 41.46
C THR A 562 -14.60 -7.95 40.67
N GLN A 563 -14.98 -7.26 39.59
CA GLN A 563 -16.00 -7.75 38.65
C GLN A 563 -15.69 -9.16 38.15
N THR A 564 -14.42 -9.43 37.84
CA THR A 564 -13.95 -10.75 37.39
C THR A 564 -14.22 -11.82 38.43
N ARG A 565 -13.94 -11.53 39.72
CA ARG A 565 -14.13 -12.50 40.80
C ARG A 565 -15.62 -12.78 41.06
N LEU A 566 -16.46 -11.75 41.06
CA LEU A 566 -17.92 -11.93 41.17
C LEU A 566 -18.49 -12.75 40.00
N ALA A 567 -18.01 -12.52 38.78
CA ALA A 567 -18.45 -13.25 37.60
C ALA A 567 -17.98 -14.71 37.59
N GLU A 568 -16.82 -15.01 38.17
CA GLU A 568 -16.32 -16.38 38.36
C GLU A 568 -17.17 -17.15 39.37
N MET A 569 -17.45 -16.54 40.54
CA MET A 569 -18.30 -17.15 41.56
C MET A 569 -19.70 -17.44 41.01
N ALA A 570 -20.28 -16.52 40.23
CA ALA A 570 -21.56 -16.70 39.58
C ALA A 570 -21.61 -17.91 38.62
N ASN A 571 -20.46 -18.26 38.01
CA ASN A 571 -20.32 -19.30 37.00
C ASN A 571 -19.86 -20.65 37.57
N GLU A 572 -19.61 -20.75 38.88
CA GLU A 572 -19.28 -21.99 39.56
C GLU A 572 -20.35 -23.07 39.28
N VAL A 573 -19.91 -24.28 38.93
CA VAL A 573 -20.83 -25.39 38.64
C VAL A 573 -21.23 -26.03 39.96
N THR A 574 -22.51 -25.96 40.30
CA THR A 574 -23.07 -26.47 41.56
C THR A 574 -23.73 -27.84 41.42
N GLY A 575 -23.93 -28.30 40.19
CA GLY A 575 -24.48 -29.62 39.90
C GLY A 575 -24.64 -29.88 38.41
N GLU A 576 -25.22 -31.03 38.08
CA GLU A 576 -25.56 -31.40 36.71
C GLU A 576 -26.99 -31.92 36.67
N GLU A 577 -27.79 -31.42 35.72
CA GLU A 577 -29.17 -31.83 35.52
C GLU A 577 -29.33 -32.48 34.15
N ARG A 578 -30.07 -33.57 34.07
CA ARG A 578 -30.36 -34.26 32.81
C ARG A 578 -31.67 -33.72 32.24
N THR A 579 -31.61 -33.10 31.06
CA THR A 579 -32.80 -32.59 30.39
C THR A 579 -33.67 -33.73 29.89
N HIS A 580 -34.95 -33.45 29.63
CA HIS A 580 -35.90 -34.40 29.03
C HIS A 580 -35.44 -34.96 27.67
N SER A 581 -34.52 -34.26 26.99
CA SER A 581 -33.88 -34.66 25.73
C SER A 581 -32.61 -35.51 25.90
N GLY A 582 -32.25 -35.88 27.14
CA GLY A 582 -31.06 -36.69 27.44
C GLY A 582 -29.74 -35.92 27.51
N ILE A 583 -29.76 -34.59 27.37
CA ILE A 583 -28.57 -33.73 27.43
C ILE A 583 -28.26 -33.40 28.89
N THR A 584 -27.02 -33.62 29.31
CA THR A 584 -26.54 -33.23 30.64
C THR A 584 -26.17 -31.74 30.63
N ARG A 585 -26.88 -30.94 31.43
CA ARG A 585 -26.67 -29.50 31.58
C ARG A 585 -26.02 -29.21 32.93
N LYS A 586 -24.88 -28.53 32.90
CA LYS A 586 -24.23 -28.02 34.11
C LYS A 586 -25.09 -26.92 34.74
N VAL A 587 -25.52 -27.14 35.97
CA VAL A 587 -26.21 -26.16 36.80
C VAL A 587 -25.13 -25.25 37.39
N ARG A 588 -25.29 -23.95 37.18
CA ARG A 588 -24.37 -22.92 37.66
C ARG A 588 -24.94 -22.26 38.90
N ARG A 589 -24.07 -21.72 39.75
CA ARG A 589 -24.44 -21.02 40.99
C ARG A 589 -25.42 -19.88 40.74
N VAL A 590 -25.18 -19.07 39.71
CA VAL A 590 -26.10 -18.01 39.28
C VAL A 590 -26.31 -18.02 37.77
N CYS A 591 -25.26 -17.77 36.98
CA CYS A 591 -25.38 -17.62 35.53
C CYS A 591 -24.02 -17.77 34.82
N SER A 592 -23.96 -17.55 33.50
CA SER A 592 -22.69 -17.59 32.77
C SER A 592 -21.79 -16.41 33.15
N LYS A 593 -20.46 -16.55 33.02
CA LYS A 593 -19.49 -15.46 33.29
C LYS A 593 -19.83 -14.18 32.50
N HIS A 594 -20.22 -14.30 31.24
CA HIS A 594 -20.64 -13.16 30.41
C HIS A 594 -21.91 -12.48 30.95
N THR A 595 -22.93 -13.27 31.28
CA THR A 595 -24.19 -12.76 31.85
C THR A 595 -23.99 -12.09 33.22
N ALA A 596 -23.10 -12.65 34.05
CA ALA A 596 -22.75 -12.10 35.36
C ALA A 596 -22.03 -10.74 35.21
N THR A 597 -21.14 -10.63 34.21
CA THR A 597 -20.42 -9.38 33.91
C THR A 597 -21.39 -8.26 33.56
N GLU A 598 -22.39 -8.53 32.73
CA GLU A 598 -23.44 -7.57 32.35
C GLU A 598 -24.35 -7.19 33.53
N ALA A 599 -24.69 -8.15 34.39
CA ALA A 599 -25.46 -7.88 35.61
C ALA A 599 -24.70 -7.02 36.63
N VAL A 600 -23.37 -7.21 36.77
CA VAL A 600 -22.52 -6.36 37.63
C VAL A 600 -22.49 -4.92 37.10
N LYS A 601 -22.42 -4.72 35.77
CA LYS A 601 -22.48 -3.38 35.18
C LYS A 601 -23.77 -2.65 35.55
N LEU A 602 -24.92 -3.32 35.43
CA LEU A 602 -26.22 -2.76 35.82
C LEU A 602 -26.25 -2.39 37.33
N LEU A 603 -25.70 -3.24 38.19
CA LEU A 603 -25.64 -2.97 39.63
C LEU A 603 -24.76 -1.75 39.97
N VAL A 604 -23.67 -1.54 39.24
CA VAL A 604 -22.80 -0.36 39.41
C VAL A 604 -23.49 0.90 38.86
N GLU A 605 -24.12 0.80 37.68
CA GLU A 605 -24.83 1.90 37.03
C GLU A 605 -25.98 2.44 37.90
N HIS A 606 -26.74 1.55 38.55
CA HIS A 606 -27.81 1.90 39.48
C HIS A 606 -27.34 2.08 40.94
N LYS A 607 -26.03 2.24 41.19
CA LYS A 607 -25.43 2.51 42.52
C LYS A 607 -25.77 1.47 43.60
N LYS A 608 -26.08 0.23 43.22
CA LYS A 608 -26.24 -0.88 44.17
C LYS A 608 -24.89 -1.50 44.52
N LEU A 609 -23.95 -1.53 43.60
CA LEU A 609 -22.54 -1.79 43.90
C LEU A 609 -21.74 -0.49 43.86
N VAL A 610 -21.01 -0.21 44.94
CA VAL A 610 -20.13 0.96 45.10
C VAL A 610 -18.67 0.52 45.12
N VAL A 611 -17.76 1.45 44.85
CA VAL A 611 -16.32 1.16 44.86
C VAL A 611 -15.83 1.10 46.30
N ALA A 612 -15.36 -0.08 46.73
CA ALA A 612 -14.73 -0.29 48.03
C ALA A 612 -13.29 0.23 48.03
N LYS A 613 -12.48 -0.21 47.05
CA LYS A 613 -11.08 0.19 46.88
C LYS A 613 -10.59 0.07 45.44
N ARG A 614 -9.41 0.64 45.18
CA ARG A 614 -8.65 0.48 43.95
C ARG A 614 -7.23 0.04 44.29
N ASP A 615 -6.68 -0.94 43.58
CA ASP A 615 -5.29 -1.35 43.76
C ASP A 615 -4.32 -0.51 42.90
N PRO A 616 -2.99 -0.59 43.16
CA PRO A 616 -1.99 0.13 42.37
C PRO A 616 -1.91 -0.27 40.88
N LEU A 617 -2.51 -1.40 40.51
CA LEU A 617 -2.60 -1.89 39.13
C LEU A 617 -3.87 -1.37 38.42
N GLY A 618 -4.71 -0.59 39.12
CA GLY A 618 -5.92 0.02 38.57
C GLY A 618 -7.17 -0.86 38.64
N HIS A 619 -7.12 -2.03 39.30
CA HIS A 619 -8.29 -2.87 39.47
C HIS A 619 -9.27 -2.24 40.47
N VAL A 620 -10.56 -2.30 40.14
CA VAL A 620 -11.65 -1.76 40.95
C VAL A 620 -12.33 -2.90 41.72
N PHE A 621 -12.46 -2.71 43.02
CA PHE A 621 -13.16 -3.63 43.93
C PHE A 621 -14.51 -3.03 44.30
N TYR A 622 -15.56 -3.84 44.20
CA TYR A 622 -16.94 -3.44 44.43
C TYR A 622 -17.52 -4.07 45.70
N GLU A 623 -18.36 -3.33 46.40
CA GLU A 623 -19.16 -3.81 47.54
C GLU A 623 -20.63 -3.35 47.43
N PRO A 624 -21.58 -4.13 47.98
CA PRO A 624 -22.99 -3.71 48.07
C PRO A 624 -23.21 -2.43 48.87
N VAL A 625 -24.10 -1.56 48.40
CA VAL A 625 -24.46 -0.31 49.09
C VAL A 625 -25.20 -0.56 50.41
N ASP A 626 -26.04 -1.60 50.47
CA ASP A 626 -26.82 -1.99 51.65
C ASP A 626 -26.15 -3.16 52.40
N TYR A 627 -24.85 -3.06 52.64
CA TYR A 627 -24.11 -4.09 53.35
C TYR A 627 -24.48 -4.10 54.84
N ARG A 628 -25.22 -5.13 55.29
CA ARG A 628 -25.35 -5.46 56.72
C ARG A 628 -24.40 -6.62 57.00
N PRO A 629 -23.41 -6.48 57.89
CA PRO A 629 -22.54 -7.60 58.23
C PRO A 629 -23.40 -8.76 58.77
N SER A 630 -23.33 -9.91 58.10
CA SER A 630 -23.77 -11.17 58.69
C SER A 630 -22.85 -11.46 59.87
N ASP A 631 -23.44 -11.55 61.06
CA ASP A 631 -22.88 -11.94 62.35
C ASP A 631 -21.34 -11.79 62.52
N PRO A 632 -20.85 -10.83 63.33
CA PRO A 632 -19.43 -10.65 63.63
C PRO A 632 -18.68 -11.94 64.02
N ALA A 633 -19.37 -12.94 64.55
CA ALA A 633 -18.81 -14.26 64.87
C ALA A 633 -18.34 -15.03 63.62
N ALA A 634 -18.99 -14.87 62.47
CA ALA A 634 -18.63 -15.53 61.21
C ALA A 634 -17.38 -14.92 60.54
N ILE A 635 -17.18 -13.61 60.68
CA ILE A 635 -16.04 -12.88 60.11
C ILE A 635 -14.74 -13.22 60.88
N SER A 636 -14.83 -13.40 62.20
CA SER A 636 -13.70 -13.84 63.03
C SER A 636 -13.24 -15.27 62.70
N ALA A 637 -14.17 -16.14 62.28
CA ALA A 637 -13.85 -17.51 61.89
C ALA A 637 -13.11 -17.64 60.54
N LEU A 638 -13.24 -16.65 59.65
CA LEU A 638 -12.57 -16.62 58.33
C LEU A 638 -11.15 -16.01 58.38
N THR A 639 -10.81 -15.31 59.46
CA THR A 639 -9.53 -14.59 59.60
C THR A 639 -8.63 -15.14 60.71
N GLY A 640 -9.09 -16.14 61.47
CA GLY A 640 -8.27 -16.86 62.45
C GLY A 640 -7.37 -17.92 61.82
N PRO A 641 -6.13 -18.11 62.31
CA PRO A 641 -5.26 -19.18 61.81
C PRO A 641 -5.87 -20.56 62.12
N ALA A 642 -5.84 -21.46 61.13
CA ALA A 642 -6.29 -22.85 61.30
C ALA A 642 -5.57 -23.49 62.50
N PRO A 643 -6.28 -24.16 63.43
CA PRO A 643 -5.64 -24.83 64.55
C PRO A 643 -4.78 -25.98 64.00
N ALA A 644 -3.51 -25.97 64.39
CA ALA A 644 -2.57 -27.02 64.05
C ALA A 644 -3.03 -28.35 64.66
N ALA A 645 -3.30 -29.33 63.81
CA ALA A 645 -3.28 -30.75 64.12
C ALA A 645 -2.85 -31.52 62.87
#